data_AF-G8PV27-F1
#
_entry.id   AF-G8PV27-F1
#
_cell.length_a   1.000
_cell.length_b   1.000
_cell.length_c   1.000
_cell.angle_alpha   90.00
_cell.angle_beta   90.00
_cell.angle_gamma   90.00
#
_symmetry.space_group_name_H-M   'P 1'
#
loop_
_entity.id
_entity.type
_entity.pdbx_description
1 polymer ?
#
loop_
_entity_poly.entity_id
_entity_poly.type
_entity_poly.pdbx_seq_one_letter_code
_entity_poly.pdbx_strand_id
1 'polypeptide(L)'
;MTGSNLSVSNSQPPAPQPNVAQYADVVPPKPSERIVEYSLNYVTKKTAQHEAVLGEIKRELNSYFSTEVTEKVVDHFLSTKPHLPKSSVLATLLHVPSKASQQAQEKVAALFEEAHAYGTRLTLETFFEGAAIPDDPKKAAEVLTARIVELAKTADADGISSLVRSLSFLGGSDDAVLKEAVPIALKAVHSTLVYPESVRTQNAAQGGEVARVPGEVTTHLLALIRDEAQSPDLDPATADLLAEVDGYVKDQVLGHRISVPETRELLTVVGDRLEEIGFKNLADQTKVLQSQLGKSDNPPLTRLHDAIYSRVLDSTFIADLVEDTPQPVMDSAQLVKDGLRDVISIQTPRVQNQTAMTMHKMMAGNERFWMPECPELMEFVQGPRQDALTNLDKFLSAPTRNGYDAIAVPMLVVKGTVALHALLTKTVPEDRQPLVMNGKKVADLPAYVKVANKAYQGICKEANRTNAPEDPDLKREDRPKVGRTDTPKSAHAGITLGYQPGSVTFEGDPDKIPSTHPADVNLPKLQEPSKSQVEALSRGIPFASGVSGSTNLNLHFLHYLRHTSPNPDLIPDSKDYMVANTMFLNFDGGHSIHEALWVGQELDGTLGLDLGLARAKPDGTQIESSSYVSDLNEFIELYDGTETGEALERAKESAFDATLDYFDEHSYAAGKTVGEA
;
A
#
# COMPACT_ATOMS: atom_id res chain seq x y z
N MET A 1 -6.70 32.43 -55.28
CA MET A 1 -6.78 33.59 -54.38
C MET A 1 -5.78 33.37 -53.26
N THR A 2 -4.85 34.31 -53.14
CA THR A 2 -3.68 34.31 -52.26
C THR A 2 -4.04 34.68 -50.82
N GLY A 3 -3.43 34.01 -49.84
CA GLY A 3 -3.34 34.45 -48.44
C GLY A 3 -2.45 33.47 -47.67
N SER A 4 -1.14 33.70 -47.58
CA SER A 4 -0.39 34.59 -46.66
C SER A 4 -0.13 33.95 -45.29
N ASN A 5 1.07 33.38 -45.18
CA ASN A 5 1.72 32.87 -43.98
C ASN A 5 2.05 34.00 -42.99
N LEU A 6 1.81 33.76 -41.70
CA LEU A 6 2.40 34.52 -40.60
C LEU A 6 3.05 33.53 -39.62
N SER A 7 4.39 33.47 -39.68
CA SER A 7 5.24 32.80 -38.70
C SER A 7 5.54 33.79 -37.57
N VAL A 8 5.14 33.45 -36.34
CA VAL A 8 5.57 34.18 -35.13
C VAL A 8 6.61 33.34 -34.42
N SER A 9 7.85 33.83 -34.42
CA SER A 9 8.99 33.26 -33.68
C SER A 9 8.94 33.79 -32.25
N ASN A 10 8.59 32.94 -31.28
CA ASN A 10 8.80 33.19 -29.86
C ASN A 10 10.10 32.51 -29.41
N SER A 11 11.18 33.29 -29.33
CA SER A 11 12.38 32.90 -28.59
C SER A 11 12.32 33.53 -27.20
N GLN A 12 11.98 32.74 -26.19
CA GLN A 12 12.26 33.10 -24.79
C GLN A 12 13.71 32.71 -24.45
N PRO A 13 14.45 33.56 -23.72
CA PRO A 13 15.79 33.22 -23.24
C PRO A 13 15.70 32.14 -22.14
N PRO A 14 16.72 31.25 -22.04
CA PRO A 14 16.74 30.21 -21.03
C PRO A 14 16.85 30.79 -19.61
N ALA A 15 16.15 30.17 -18.67
CA ALA A 15 16.21 30.50 -17.26
C ALA A 15 17.63 30.28 -16.69
N PRO A 16 18.08 31.11 -15.74
CA PRO A 16 19.39 30.97 -15.12
C PRO A 16 19.45 29.67 -14.30
N GLN A 17 20.49 28.87 -14.50
CA GLN A 17 20.73 27.68 -13.68
C GLN A 17 21.24 28.09 -12.28
N PRO A 18 20.79 27.41 -11.20
CA PRO A 18 21.25 27.70 -9.85
C PRO A 18 22.71 27.29 -9.66
N ASN A 19 23.45 28.15 -8.95
CA ASN A 19 24.87 27.99 -8.68
C ASN A 19 25.08 26.92 -7.59
N VAL A 20 25.55 25.73 -7.99
CA VAL A 20 25.75 24.55 -7.13
C VAL A 20 26.93 24.72 -6.15
N ALA A 21 27.72 25.79 -6.26
CA ALA A 21 28.96 25.97 -5.50
C ALA A 21 28.80 26.48 -4.04
N GLN A 22 27.58 26.67 -3.53
CA GLN A 22 27.36 27.23 -2.17
C GLN A 22 27.11 26.19 -1.05
N TYR A 23 27.16 24.89 -1.32
CA TYR A 23 26.73 23.85 -0.36
C TYR A 23 27.85 22.98 0.23
N ALA A 24 29.12 23.37 0.11
CA ALA A 24 30.25 22.50 0.46
C ALA A 24 30.74 22.57 1.92
N ASP A 25 30.31 23.53 2.75
CA ASP A 25 30.99 23.83 4.04
C ASP A 25 30.10 23.70 5.30
N VAL A 26 29.34 22.61 5.44
CA VAL A 26 28.71 22.26 6.73
C VAL A 26 29.40 21.02 7.30
N VAL A 27 30.46 21.23 8.08
CA VAL A 27 31.10 20.19 8.88
C VAL A 27 30.28 19.97 10.15
N PRO A 28 29.77 18.77 10.44
CA PRO A 28 29.03 18.51 11.67
C PRO A 28 29.95 18.63 12.90
N PRO A 29 29.44 19.14 14.04
CA PRO A 29 30.22 19.23 15.26
C PRO A 29 30.62 17.83 15.76
N LYS A 30 31.87 17.68 16.19
CA LYS A 30 32.35 16.45 16.84
C LYS A 30 31.57 16.20 18.14
N PRO A 31 31.25 14.94 18.49
CA PRO A 31 30.58 14.63 19.74
C PRO A 31 31.39 15.14 20.93
N SER A 32 30.72 15.79 21.88
CA SER A 32 31.37 16.20 23.12
C SER A 32 31.73 14.96 23.95
N GLU A 33 32.96 14.90 24.47
CA GLU A 33 33.53 13.79 25.25
C GLU A 33 32.71 13.43 26.52
N ARG A 34 31.69 14.23 26.89
CA ARG A 34 30.76 13.95 28.00
C ARG A 34 29.68 12.90 27.68
N ILE A 35 29.38 12.62 26.41
CA ILE A 35 28.31 11.68 26.01
C ILE A 35 28.74 10.21 26.21
N VAL A 36 30.03 9.91 26.03
CA VAL A 36 30.58 8.58 26.31
C VAL A 36 30.47 8.26 27.80
N GLU A 37 30.58 9.25 28.68
CA GLU A 37 30.65 9.03 30.14
C GLU A 37 29.28 8.87 30.82
N TYR A 38 28.22 9.52 30.31
CA TYR A 38 26.85 9.40 30.87
C TYR A 38 26.14 8.13 30.36
N SER A 39 26.27 7.83 29.07
CA SER A 39 25.75 6.60 28.47
C SER A 39 26.51 5.38 28.98
N LEU A 40 27.85 5.40 29.12
CA LEU A 40 28.54 4.28 29.76
C LEU A 40 28.14 4.15 31.24
N ASN A 41 28.09 5.18 32.08
CA ASN A 41 27.86 4.91 33.51
C ASN A 41 26.44 4.45 33.87
N TYR A 42 25.40 4.90 33.14
CA TYR A 42 24.02 4.45 33.36
C TYR A 42 23.75 3.07 32.71
N VAL A 43 24.30 2.82 31.52
CA VAL A 43 24.21 1.53 30.83
C VAL A 43 25.08 0.49 31.56
N THR A 44 26.36 0.75 31.86
CA THR A 44 27.31 -0.26 32.39
C THR A 44 26.90 -0.88 33.72
N LYS A 45 26.28 -0.13 34.65
CA LYS A 45 25.84 -0.67 35.95
C LYS A 45 24.61 -1.60 35.84
N LYS A 46 23.69 -1.33 34.91
CA LYS A 46 22.49 -2.16 34.66
C LYS A 46 22.70 -3.21 33.54
N THR A 47 23.72 -3.00 32.71
CA THR A 47 24.26 -3.98 31.74
C THR A 47 24.92 -5.13 32.48
N ALA A 48 25.57 -4.91 33.62
CA ALA A 48 26.15 -6.01 34.40
C ALA A 48 25.09 -7.03 34.91
N GLN A 49 23.87 -6.58 35.26
CA GLN A 49 22.77 -7.47 35.63
C GLN A 49 22.14 -8.13 34.40
N HIS A 50 21.94 -7.39 33.31
CA HIS A 50 21.45 -7.96 32.05
C HIS A 50 22.46 -9.01 31.50
N GLU A 51 23.75 -8.68 31.45
CA GLU A 51 24.82 -9.60 31.06
C GLU A 51 24.98 -10.77 32.04
N ALA A 52 24.66 -10.59 33.33
CA ALA A 52 24.61 -11.72 34.25
C ALA A 52 23.47 -12.68 33.89
N VAL A 53 22.28 -12.18 33.59
CA VAL A 53 21.12 -12.99 33.16
C VAL A 53 21.37 -13.63 31.79
N LEU A 54 21.85 -12.87 30.79
CA LEU A 54 22.24 -13.42 29.49
C LEU A 54 23.42 -14.40 29.63
N GLY A 55 24.34 -14.15 30.54
CA GLY A 55 25.43 -15.06 30.88
C GLY A 55 24.92 -16.37 31.49
N GLU A 56 23.85 -16.31 32.29
CA GLU A 56 23.19 -17.47 32.87
C GLU A 56 22.36 -18.23 31.83
N ILE A 57 21.63 -17.54 30.95
CA ILE A 57 20.96 -18.11 29.77
C ILE A 57 21.96 -18.80 28.85
N LYS A 58 23.07 -18.14 28.50
CA LYS A 58 24.15 -18.72 27.67
C LYS A 58 24.76 -19.93 28.37
N ARG A 59 25.01 -19.87 29.67
CA ARG A 59 25.57 -21.00 30.45
C ARG A 59 24.62 -22.19 30.46
N GLU A 60 23.33 -21.94 30.65
CA GLU A 60 22.30 -22.98 30.66
C GLU A 60 22.12 -23.58 29.25
N LEU A 61 21.98 -22.76 28.21
CA LEU A 61 21.88 -23.22 26.82
C LEU A 61 23.11 -24.01 26.38
N ASN A 62 24.33 -23.57 26.76
CA ASN A 62 25.58 -24.30 26.49
C ASN A 62 25.68 -25.65 27.20
N SER A 63 24.84 -25.91 28.22
CA SER A 63 24.76 -27.25 28.82
C SER A 63 23.96 -28.25 27.98
N TYR A 64 23.16 -27.76 27.02
CA TYR A 64 22.29 -28.56 26.14
C TYR A 64 22.69 -28.48 24.66
N PHE A 65 23.30 -27.38 24.24
CA PHE A 65 23.63 -27.07 22.85
C PHE A 65 25.10 -26.69 22.68
N SER A 66 25.61 -26.74 21.45
CA SER A 66 26.95 -26.22 21.14
C SER A 66 26.98 -24.70 21.31
N THR A 67 28.15 -24.14 21.58
CA THR A 67 28.34 -22.68 21.69
C THR A 67 27.85 -21.94 20.45
N GLU A 68 28.07 -22.49 19.25
CA GLU A 68 27.57 -21.90 18.01
C GLU A 68 26.04 -21.87 17.93
N VAL A 69 25.36 -22.92 18.41
CA VAL A 69 23.88 -22.96 18.45
C VAL A 69 23.35 -22.04 19.53
N THR A 70 23.99 -22.00 20.70
CA THR A 70 23.64 -21.07 21.79
C THR A 70 23.81 -19.61 21.34
N GLU A 71 24.89 -19.28 20.65
CA GLU A 71 25.09 -17.93 20.10
C GLU A 71 24.04 -17.63 19.04
N LYS A 72 23.74 -18.55 18.12
CA LYS A 72 22.65 -18.36 17.15
C LYS A 72 21.28 -18.20 17.82
N VAL A 73 20.97 -18.93 18.89
CA VAL A 73 19.71 -18.81 19.63
C VAL A 73 19.63 -17.49 20.39
N VAL A 74 20.72 -17.06 21.01
CA VAL A 74 20.78 -15.79 21.73
C VAL A 74 20.78 -14.62 20.75
N ASP A 75 21.55 -14.68 19.67
CA ASP A 75 21.56 -13.67 18.61
C ASP A 75 20.20 -13.62 17.90
N HIS A 76 19.58 -14.78 17.62
CA HIS A 76 18.22 -14.84 17.11
C HIS A 76 17.23 -14.23 18.10
N PHE A 77 17.33 -14.50 19.41
CA PHE A 77 16.45 -13.87 20.41
C PHE A 77 16.68 -12.36 20.55
N LEU A 78 17.93 -11.91 20.46
CA LEU A 78 18.29 -10.49 20.48
C LEU A 78 17.93 -9.77 19.16
N SER A 79 17.76 -10.51 18.06
CA SER A 79 17.43 -9.98 16.73
C SER A 79 15.99 -10.21 16.28
N THR A 80 15.28 -11.18 16.86
CA THR A 80 13.84 -11.42 16.63
C THR A 80 13.01 -10.72 17.69
N LYS A 81 11.82 -10.31 17.28
CA LYS A 81 10.94 -9.45 18.07
C LYS A 81 10.66 -10.08 19.45
N PRO A 82 10.71 -9.29 20.54
CA PRO A 82 10.59 -9.78 21.92
C PRO A 82 9.17 -10.24 22.33
N HIS A 83 8.22 -10.32 21.40
CA HIS A 83 6.81 -10.64 21.67
C HIS A 83 6.47 -12.12 21.50
N LEU A 84 7.44 -13.03 21.52
CA LEU A 84 7.14 -14.46 21.41
C LEU A 84 6.43 -14.90 22.70
N PRO A 85 5.14 -15.31 22.65
CA PRO A 85 4.51 -15.92 23.81
C PRO A 85 5.33 -17.14 24.25
N LYS A 86 5.23 -17.52 25.52
CA LYS A 86 5.94 -18.68 26.09
C LYS A 86 5.87 -19.92 25.18
N SER A 87 4.72 -20.12 24.53
CA SER A 87 4.47 -21.17 23.53
C SER A 87 5.35 -21.07 22.27
N SER A 88 5.64 -19.88 21.77
CA SER A 88 6.46 -19.65 20.57
C SER A 88 7.96 -19.76 20.85
N VAL A 89 8.43 -19.29 22.02
CA VAL A 89 9.81 -19.55 22.48
C VAL A 89 10.04 -21.05 22.62
N LEU A 90 9.06 -21.76 23.20
CA LEU A 90 9.05 -23.22 23.26
C LEU A 90 9.00 -23.86 21.86
N ALA A 91 8.19 -23.35 20.92
CA ALA A 91 8.11 -23.87 19.56
C ALA A 91 9.43 -23.73 18.77
N THR A 92 10.14 -22.60 18.91
CA THR A 92 11.47 -22.38 18.33
C THR A 92 12.51 -23.31 18.96
N LEU A 93 12.47 -23.51 20.28
CA LEU A 93 13.34 -24.47 20.98
C LEU A 93 13.01 -25.94 20.62
N LEU A 94 11.75 -26.25 20.30
CA LEU A 94 11.28 -27.58 19.89
C LEU A 94 11.69 -27.95 18.45
N HIS A 95 12.08 -26.97 17.62
CA HIS A 95 12.67 -27.21 16.30
C HIS A 95 14.18 -27.51 16.38
N VAL A 96 14.81 -27.39 17.55
CA VAL A 96 16.19 -27.82 17.78
C VAL A 96 16.21 -29.33 18.08
N PRO A 97 17.05 -30.15 17.43
CA PRO A 97 17.01 -31.61 17.56
C PRO A 97 17.05 -32.10 19.02
N SER A 98 15.95 -32.74 19.42
CA SER A 98 15.55 -33.18 20.77
C SER A 98 16.58 -33.92 21.65
N LYS A 99 17.30 -33.18 22.51
CA LYS A 99 17.94 -33.75 23.72
C LYS A 99 17.68 -32.99 25.03
N ALA A 100 17.08 -31.79 24.99
CA ALA A 100 16.73 -31.06 26.19
C ALA A 100 15.49 -31.69 26.86
N SER A 101 15.53 -31.93 28.16
CA SER A 101 14.36 -32.38 28.92
C SER A 101 13.30 -31.28 28.96
N GLN A 102 12.02 -31.64 29.13
CA GLN A 102 10.94 -30.67 29.33
C GLN A 102 11.27 -29.65 30.44
N GLN A 103 11.93 -30.10 31.52
CA GLN A 103 12.41 -29.25 32.61
C GLN A 103 13.44 -28.20 32.16
N ALA A 104 14.31 -28.53 31.21
CA ALA A 104 15.27 -27.58 30.64
C ALA A 104 14.58 -26.55 29.74
N GLN A 105 13.57 -26.97 28.97
CA GLN A 105 12.75 -26.07 28.16
C GLN A 105 11.96 -25.10 29.05
N GLU A 106 11.36 -25.59 30.14
CA GLU A 106 10.66 -24.77 31.13
C GLU A 106 11.59 -23.78 31.84
N LYS A 107 12.80 -24.21 32.20
CA LYS A 107 13.80 -23.34 32.84
C LYS A 107 14.30 -22.25 31.89
N VAL A 108 14.55 -22.58 30.62
CA VAL A 108 14.95 -21.60 29.60
C VAL A 108 13.82 -20.61 29.35
N ALA A 109 12.56 -21.08 29.24
CA ALA A 109 11.40 -20.21 29.10
C ALA A 109 11.24 -19.27 30.32
N ALA A 110 11.44 -19.76 31.54
CA ALA A 110 11.41 -18.93 32.75
C ALA A 110 12.51 -17.86 32.78
N LEU A 111 13.74 -18.20 32.36
CA LEU A 111 14.83 -17.22 32.26
C LEU A 111 14.54 -16.16 31.19
N PHE A 112 13.86 -16.52 30.09
CA PHE A 112 13.42 -15.56 29.09
C PHE A 112 12.30 -14.65 29.62
N GLU A 113 11.32 -15.18 30.36
CA GLU A 113 10.30 -14.36 31.04
C GLU A 113 10.94 -13.38 32.03
N GLU A 114 11.95 -13.81 32.80
CA GLU A 114 12.68 -12.96 33.72
C GLU A 114 13.48 -11.86 32.99
N ALA A 115 14.17 -12.20 31.90
CA ALA A 115 14.90 -11.25 31.07
C ALA A 115 13.95 -10.21 30.43
N HIS A 116 12.79 -10.66 29.92
CA HIS A 116 11.76 -9.78 29.38
C HIS A 116 11.23 -8.82 30.45
N ALA A 117 10.83 -9.33 31.62
CA ALA A 117 10.35 -8.52 32.73
C ALA A 117 11.41 -7.51 33.22
N TYR A 118 12.68 -7.91 33.26
CA TYR A 118 13.79 -7.01 33.59
C TYR A 118 13.95 -5.92 32.51
N GLY A 119 13.87 -6.29 31.23
CA GLY A 119 13.87 -5.37 30.10
C GLY A 119 12.72 -4.36 30.21
N THR A 120 11.48 -4.82 30.42
CA THR A 120 10.30 -3.95 30.62
C THR A 120 10.53 -2.99 31.77
N ARG A 121 10.99 -3.46 32.93
CA ARG A 121 11.26 -2.60 34.08
C ARG A 121 12.33 -1.55 33.78
N LEU A 122 13.42 -1.93 33.12
CA LEU A 122 14.50 -1.01 32.74
C LEU A 122 13.99 0.07 31.79
N THR A 123 13.19 -0.33 30.81
CA THR A 123 12.59 0.56 29.82
C THR A 123 11.58 1.50 30.47
N LEU A 124 10.74 1.00 31.38
CA LEU A 124 9.83 1.82 32.19
C LEU A 124 10.57 2.81 33.08
N GLU A 125 11.63 2.39 33.76
CA GLU A 125 12.47 3.30 34.55
C GLU A 125 13.17 4.34 33.68
N THR A 126 13.46 4.04 32.41
CA THR A 126 14.10 4.97 31.48
C THR A 126 13.12 6.03 30.98
N PHE A 127 11.89 5.63 30.68
CA PHE A 127 10.87 6.53 30.12
C PHE A 127 10.04 7.27 31.17
N PHE A 128 9.77 6.64 32.32
CA PHE A 128 8.98 7.23 33.41
C PHE A 128 9.84 7.68 34.59
N GLU A 129 11.16 7.46 34.58
CA GLU A 129 12.08 7.86 35.66
C GLU A 129 11.66 7.34 37.06
N GLY A 130 10.96 6.21 37.10
CA GLY A 130 10.42 5.63 38.33
C GLY A 130 9.08 6.21 38.80
N ALA A 131 8.48 7.12 38.03
CA ALA A 131 7.09 7.52 38.20
C ALA A 131 6.13 6.37 37.82
N ALA A 132 4.93 6.40 38.39
CA ALA A 132 3.87 5.48 37.99
C ALA A 132 3.41 5.82 36.56
N ILE A 133 3.06 4.79 35.79
CA ILE A 133 2.41 4.95 34.49
C ILE A 133 1.04 5.62 34.75
N PRO A 134 0.70 6.72 34.06
CA PRO A 134 -0.63 7.30 34.16
C PRO A 134 -1.72 6.28 33.80
N ASP A 135 -2.87 6.28 34.47
CA ASP A 135 -3.97 5.35 34.15
C ASP A 135 -4.66 5.66 32.81
N ASP A 136 -4.37 6.82 32.22
CA ASP A 136 -4.93 7.31 30.96
C ASP A 136 -3.90 7.15 29.83
N PRO A 137 -4.20 6.37 28.77
CA PRO A 137 -3.30 6.14 27.64
C PRO A 137 -2.78 7.42 26.99
N LYS A 138 -3.60 8.46 26.86
CA LYS A 138 -3.18 9.73 26.25
C LYS A 138 -2.11 10.43 27.09
N LYS A 139 -2.30 10.49 28.42
CA LYS A 139 -1.30 11.05 29.34
C LYS A 139 -0.03 10.21 29.42
N ALA A 140 -0.17 8.88 29.40
CA ALA A 140 0.99 8.00 29.33
C ALA A 140 1.79 8.25 28.03
N ALA A 141 1.09 8.44 26.91
CA ALA A 141 1.72 8.78 25.64
C ALA A 141 2.44 10.13 25.68
N GLU A 142 1.84 11.16 26.25
CA GLU A 142 2.47 12.48 26.44
C GLU A 142 3.79 12.38 27.23
N VAL A 143 3.82 11.60 28.31
CA VAL A 143 5.03 11.36 29.12
C VAL A 143 6.10 10.64 28.29
N LEU A 144 5.71 9.57 27.58
CA LEU A 144 6.61 8.81 26.70
C LEU A 144 7.22 9.70 25.61
N THR A 145 6.39 10.49 24.92
CA THR A 145 6.82 11.41 23.87
C THR A 145 7.77 12.47 24.39
N ALA A 146 7.40 13.16 25.49
CA ALA A 146 8.23 14.20 26.08
C ALA A 146 9.62 13.68 26.42
N ARG A 147 9.69 12.47 26.99
CA ARG A 147 10.95 11.84 27.37
C ARG A 147 11.77 11.41 26.16
N ILE A 148 11.15 10.84 25.13
CA ILE A 148 11.89 10.46 23.92
C ILE A 148 12.44 11.68 23.20
N VAL A 149 11.65 12.75 23.08
CA VAL A 149 12.09 14.00 22.48
C VAL A 149 13.26 14.60 23.27
N GLU A 150 13.24 14.51 24.59
CA GLU A 150 14.36 14.92 25.44
C GLU A 150 15.62 14.09 25.16
N LEU A 151 15.51 12.75 25.18
CA LEU A 151 16.64 11.85 24.93
C LEU A 151 17.22 12.03 23.52
N ALA A 152 16.35 12.22 22.53
CA ALA A 152 16.73 12.40 21.13
C ALA A 152 17.52 13.68 20.85
N LYS A 153 17.36 14.75 21.66
CA LYS A 153 18.16 15.99 21.53
C LYS A 153 19.67 15.74 21.61
N THR A 154 20.08 14.63 22.21
CA THR A 154 21.49 14.27 22.41
C THR A 154 21.90 12.96 21.74
N ALA A 155 20.96 12.30 21.04
CA ALA A 155 21.18 11.03 20.38
C ALA A 155 21.67 11.22 18.93
N ASP A 156 22.50 10.33 18.44
CA ASP A 156 22.76 10.15 17.01
C ASP A 156 21.67 9.27 16.36
N ALA A 157 21.78 8.98 15.06
CA ALA A 157 20.80 8.19 14.32
C ALA A 157 20.60 6.78 14.91
N ASP A 158 21.68 6.16 15.41
CA ASP A 158 21.64 4.84 16.05
C ASP A 158 20.95 4.90 17.43
N GLY A 159 21.19 5.99 18.17
CA GLY A 159 20.51 6.30 19.42
C GLY A 159 19.01 6.51 19.23
N ILE A 160 18.59 7.27 18.22
CA ILE A 160 17.16 7.46 17.87
C ILE A 160 16.51 6.10 17.53
N SER A 161 17.17 5.30 16.68
CA SER A 161 16.68 3.96 16.33
C SER A 161 16.57 3.03 17.53
N SER A 162 17.44 3.16 18.53
CA SER A 162 17.37 2.38 19.77
C SER A 162 16.26 2.86 20.70
N LEU A 163 15.98 4.16 20.76
CA LEU A 163 14.85 4.72 21.51
C LEU A 163 13.51 4.25 20.93
N VAL A 164 13.36 4.30 19.61
CA VAL A 164 12.15 3.82 18.92
C VAL A 164 11.94 2.33 19.18
N ARG A 165 12.99 1.50 19.04
CA ARG A 165 12.91 0.05 19.37
C ARG A 165 12.53 -0.20 20.83
N SER A 166 13.07 0.58 21.76
CA SER A 166 12.73 0.48 23.19
C SER A 166 11.28 0.88 23.46
N LEU A 167 10.73 1.84 22.70
CA LEU A 167 9.33 2.21 22.81
C LEU A 167 8.42 1.11 22.24
N SER A 168 8.74 0.57 21.06
CA SER A 168 8.02 -0.58 20.49
C SER A 168 8.03 -1.79 21.44
N PHE A 169 9.11 -2.00 22.18
CA PHE A 169 9.19 -3.03 23.22
C PHE A 169 8.11 -2.85 24.29
N LEU A 170 7.84 -1.60 24.73
CA LEU A 170 6.76 -1.33 25.70
C LEU A 170 5.36 -1.60 25.12
N GLY A 171 5.18 -1.40 23.81
CA GLY A 171 3.90 -1.61 23.15
C GLY A 171 3.41 -3.05 23.18
N GLY A 172 4.33 -4.02 23.30
CA GLY A 172 3.98 -5.43 23.51
C GLY A 172 3.96 -5.89 24.97
N SER A 173 3.94 -4.96 25.94
CA SER A 173 3.72 -5.32 27.34
C SER A 173 2.26 -5.75 27.58
N ASP A 174 1.99 -6.48 28.67
CA ASP A 174 0.62 -6.86 29.05
C ASP A 174 -0.18 -5.70 29.68
N ASP A 175 0.45 -4.55 29.86
CA ASP A 175 -0.20 -3.36 30.41
C ASP A 175 -1.12 -2.73 29.35
N ALA A 176 -2.43 -2.72 29.63
CA ALA A 176 -3.43 -2.22 28.69
C ALA A 176 -3.24 -0.75 28.34
N VAL A 177 -2.74 0.07 29.28
CA VAL A 177 -2.49 1.48 29.03
C VAL A 177 -1.31 1.64 28.08
N LEU A 178 -0.22 0.89 28.28
CA LEU A 178 0.95 0.98 27.40
C LEU A 178 0.68 0.47 25.98
N LYS A 179 -0.18 -0.55 25.82
CA LYS A 179 -0.59 -1.04 24.48
C LYS A 179 -1.21 0.07 23.63
N GLU A 180 -1.98 0.95 24.25
CA GLU A 180 -2.63 2.07 23.57
C GLU A 180 -1.73 3.33 23.54
N ALA A 181 -1.00 3.60 24.63
CA ALA A 181 -0.15 4.79 24.75
C ALA A 181 1.09 4.75 23.83
N VAL A 182 1.68 3.58 23.60
CA VAL A 182 2.91 3.44 22.81
C VAL A 182 2.71 3.81 21.35
N PRO A 183 1.67 3.32 20.63
CA PRO A 183 1.36 3.79 19.28
C PRO A 183 1.16 5.31 19.20
N ILE A 184 0.40 5.88 20.14
CA ILE A 184 0.19 7.34 20.23
C ILE A 184 1.54 8.07 20.41
N ALA A 185 2.39 7.57 21.31
CA ALA A 185 3.69 8.17 21.58
C ALA A 185 4.64 8.05 20.38
N LEU A 186 4.67 6.90 19.70
CA LEU A 186 5.47 6.67 18.49
C LEU A 186 5.06 7.66 17.39
N LYS A 187 3.75 7.82 17.17
CA LYS A 187 3.20 8.80 16.22
C LYS A 187 3.67 10.22 16.55
N ALA A 188 3.56 10.63 17.81
CA ALA A 188 3.97 11.97 18.26
C ALA A 188 5.50 12.17 18.23
N VAL A 189 6.30 11.13 18.50
CA VAL A 189 7.76 11.17 18.39
C VAL A 189 8.19 11.29 16.94
N HIS A 190 7.57 10.52 16.04
CA HIS A 190 7.83 10.56 14.61
C HIS A 190 7.58 11.97 14.04
N SER A 191 6.43 12.55 14.35
CA SER A 191 6.09 13.92 13.93
C SER A 191 7.00 14.99 14.55
N THR A 192 7.55 14.77 15.74
CA THR A 192 8.43 15.74 16.41
C THR A 192 9.89 15.64 15.96
N LEU A 193 10.42 14.44 15.76
CA LEU A 193 11.85 14.21 15.53
C LEU A 193 12.21 13.97 14.07
N VAL A 194 11.38 13.23 13.33
CA VAL A 194 11.65 12.87 11.93
C VAL A 194 11.21 14.01 11.00
N TYR A 195 10.09 14.66 11.33
CA TYR A 195 9.57 15.83 10.61
C TYR A 195 9.28 17.03 11.53
N PRO A 196 10.30 17.62 12.19
CA PRO A 196 10.10 18.73 13.11
C PRO A 196 9.26 19.84 12.48
N GLU A 197 8.38 20.48 13.26
CA GLU A 197 7.56 21.61 12.78
C GLU A 197 8.42 22.71 12.12
N SER A 198 9.64 22.95 12.64
CA SER A 198 10.60 23.87 12.04
C SER A 198 11.06 23.44 10.65
N VAL A 199 11.24 22.15 10.38
CA VAL A 199 11.58 21.60 9.05
C VAL A 199 10.37 21.66 8.13
N ARG A 200 9.16 21.33 8.63
CA ARG A 200 7.92 21.48 7.85
C ARG A 200 7.69 22.95 7.44
N THR A 201 7.89 23.87 8.37
CA THR A 201 7.79 25.32 8.15
C THR A 201 8.91 25.84 7.26
N GLN A 202 10.14 25.34 7.39
CA GLN A 202 11.26 25.71 6.54
C GLN A 202 11.06 25.22 5.09
N ASN A 203 10.56 24.00 4.91
CA ASN A 203 10.23 23.46 3.60
C ASN A 203 9.10 24.26 2.93
N ALA A 204 8.08 24.65 3.71
CA ALA A 204 7.01 25.55 3.24
C ALA A 204 7.56 26.94 2.86
N ALA A 205 8.44 27.51 3.70
CA ALA A 205 9.04 28.82 3.46
C ALA A 205 10.01 28.84 2.26
N GLN A 206 10.68 27.73 1.96
CA GLN A 206 11.61 27.61 0.84
C GLN A 206 10.90 27.39 -0.52
N GLY A 207 9.70 26.81 -0.53
CA GLY A 207 8.90 26.59 -1.75
C GLY A 207 7.98 27.75 -2.14
N GLY A 208 7.74 28.70 -1.21
CA GLY A 208 6.56 29.57 -1.26
C GLY A 208 5.28 28.78 -0.99
N GLU A 209 4.19 29.45 -0.61
CA GLU A 209 2.88 28.80 -0.52
C GLU A 209 2.44 28.36 -1.92
N VAL A 210 2.71 27.10 -2.26
CA VAL A 210 2.16 26.45 -3.43
C VAL A 210 0.67 26.24 -3.16
N ALA A 211 -0.17 26.66 -4.10
CA ALA A 211 -1.61 26.42 -4.02
C ALA A 211 -1.90 24.93 -3.76
N ARG A 212 -2.79 24.67 -2.82
CA ARG A 212 -3.22 23.30 -2.49
C ARG A 212 -4.09 22.75 -3.61
N VAL A 213 -4.04 21.43 -3.77
CA VAL A 213 -4.91 20.72 -4.72
C VAL A 213 -6.21 20.29 -4.04
N PRO A 214 -7.29 20.02 -4.80
CA PRO A 214 -8.59 19.62 -4.25
C PRO A 214 -8.54 18.56 -3.15
N GLY A 215 -7.87 17.43 -3.40
CA GLY A 215 -7.78 16.34 -2.43
C GLY A 215 -7.11 16.75 -1.11
N GLU A 216 -6.15 17.69 -1.13
CA GLU A 216 -5.55 18.20 0.10
C GLU A 216 -6.54 19.05 0.91
N VAL A 217 -7.37 19.83 0.22
CA VAL A 217 -8.32 20.74 0.85
C VAL A 217 -9.54 19.99 1.40
N THR A 218 -10.08 19.02 0.65
CA THR A 218 -11.20 18.19 1.10
C THR A 218 -10.80 17.29 2.27
N THR A 219 -9.60 16.71 2.25
CA THR A 219 -9.08 15.92 3.39
C THR A 219 -8.94 16.78 4.64
N HIS A 220 -8.48 18.03 4.50
CA HIS A 220 -8.38 18.95 5.64
C HIS A 220 -9.76 19.34 6.19
N LEU A 221 -10.74 19.57 5.31
CA LEU A 221 -12.11 19.82 5.74
C LEU A 221 -12.68 18.64 6.54
N LEU A 222 -12.49 17.42 6.05
CA LEU A 222 -12.91 16.20 6.74
C LEU A 222 -12.22 16.05 8.11
N ALA A 223 -10.92 16.37 8.21
CA ALA A 223 -10.21 16.36 9.49
C ALA A 223 -10.81 17.37 10.49
N LEU A 224 -11.12 18.59 10.03
CA LEU A 224 -11.77 19.61 10.87
C LEU A 224 -13.18 19.17 11.32
N ILE A 225 -13.95 18.55 10.44
CA ILE A 225 -15.28 18.01 10.76
C ILE A 225 -15.16 16.89 11.80
N ARG A 226 -14.18 15.99 11.65
CA ARG A 226 -13.90 14.89 12.57
C ARG A 226 -13.55 15.40 13.97
N ASP A 227 -12.71 16.42 14.08
CA ASP A 227 -12.33 17.01 15.37
C ASP A 227 -13.54 17.54 16.15
N GLU A 228 -14.46 18.21 15.46
CA GLU A 228 -15.68 18.73 16.07
C GLU A 228 -16.68 17.62 16.41
N ALA A 229 -16.81 16.61 15.55
CA ALA A 229 -17.65 15.44 15.80
C ALA A 229 -17.20 14.64 17.05
N GLN A 230 -15.91 14.72 17.40
CA GLN A 230 -15.34 14.09 18.60
C GLN A 230 -15.46 14.96 19.86
N SER A 231 -16.03 16.17 19.77
CA SER A 231 -16.21 17.05 20.92
C SER A 231 -17.17 16.43 21.96
N PRO A 232 -16.78 16.34 23.24
CA PRO A 232 -17.63 15.75 24.28
C PRO A 232 -18.87 16.59 24.61
N ASP A 233 -18.87 17.86 24.21
CA ASP A 233 -19.96 18.81 24.45
C ASP A 233 -20.97 18.84 23.29
N LEU A 234 -20.76 18.05 22.23
CA LEU A 234 -21.64 18.02 21.07
C LEU A 234 -22.93 17.26 21.40
N ASP A 235 -24.08 17.93 21.26
CA ASP A 235 -25.36 17.28 21.47
C ASP A 235 -25.70 16.31 20.31
N PRO A 236 -26.46 15.22 20.57
CA PRO A 236 -26.71 14.20 19.57
C PRO A 236 -27.39 14.69 18.29
N ALA A 237 -28.30 15.67 18.38
CA ALA A 237 -29.01 16.16 17.20
C ALA A 237 -28.07 16.97 16.29
N THR A 238 -27.18 17.77 16.88
CA THR A 238 -26.14 18.47 16.13
C THR A 238 -25.09 17.50 15.57
N ALA A 239 -24.76 16.42 16.30
CA ALA A 239 -23.88 15.37 15.81
C ALA A 239 -24.42 14.67 14.55
N ASP A 240 -25.71 14.33 14.52
CA ASP A 240 -26.36 13.74 13.35
C ASP A 240 -26.28 14.68 12.13
N LEU A 241 -26.55 15.98 12.34
CA LEU A 241 -26.45 16.99 11.26
C LEU A 241 -25.02 17.19 10.77
N LEU A 242 -24.02 17.09 11.65
CA LEU A 242 -22.61 17.16 11.26
C LEU A 242 -22.19 15.90 10.49
N ALA A 243 -22.70 14.73 10.88
CA ALA A 243 -22.49 13.48 10.15
C ALA A 243 -23.10 13.51 8.74
N GLU A 244 -24.24 14.17 8.53
CA GLU A 244 -24.78 14.42 7.17
C GLU A 244 -23.81 15.24 6.31
N VAL A 245 -23.16 16.26 6.90
CA VAL A 245 -22.16 17.08 6.21
C VAL A 245 -20.90 16.28 5.91
N ASP A 246 -20.40 15.49 6.87
CA ASP A 246 -19.27 14.56 6.68
C ASP A 246 -19.54 13.60 5.51
N GLY A 247 -20.70 12.92 5.55
CA GLY A 247 -21.14 12.00 4.50
C GLY A 247 -21.21 12.68 3.13
N TYR A 248 -21.76 13.89 3.04
CA TYR A 248 -21.81 14.63 1.78
C TYR A 248 -20.41 14.93 1.20
N VAL A 249 -19.44 15.30 2.04
CA VAL A 249 -18.06 15.55 1.60
C VAL A 249 -17.38 14.26 1.17
N LYS A 250 -17.51 13.17 1.96
CA LYS A 250 -17.00 11.84 1.63
C LYS A 250 -17.54 11.35 0.28
N ASP A 251 -18.84 11.55 0.04
CA ASP A 251 -19.50 11.21 -1.23
C ASP A 251 -18.94 11.97 -2.43
N GLN A 252 -18.53 13.24 -2.26
CA GLN A 252 -17.86 13.95 -3.35
C GLN A 252 -16.47 13.40 -3.62
N VAL A 253 -15.72 13.03 -2.58
CA VAL A 253 -14.37 12.45 -2.71
C VAL A 253 -14.42 11.08 -3.41
N LEU A 254 -15.31 10.18 -2.98
CA LEU A 254 -15.48 8.84 -3.56
C LEU A 254 -16.06 8.87 -4.97
N GLY A 255 -16.96 9.81 -5.25
CA GLY A 255 -17.46 10.05 -6.61
C GLY A 255 -16.46 10.79 -7.52
N HIS A 256 -15.30 11.17 -7.00
CA HIS A 256 -14.28 11.96 -7.70
C HIS A 256 -14.87 13.25 -8.33
N ARG A 257 -15.78 13.90 -7.59
CA ARG A 257 -16.43 15.18 -7.92
C ARG A 257 -15.71 16.33 -7.23
N ILE A 258 -14.38 16.33 -7.34
CA ILE A 258 -13.49 17.24 -6.63
C ILE A 258 -12.47 17.91 -7.57
N SER A 259 -12.88 18.32 -8.76
CA SER A 259 -12.08 19.30 -9.53
C SER A 259 -11.96 20.63 -8.79
N VAL A 260 -11.07 21.52 -9.23
CA VAL A 260 -10.94 22.84 -8.56
C VAL A 260 -12.25 23.63 -8.53
N PRO A 261 -13.02 23.75 -9.64
CA PRO A 261 -14.34 24.38 -9.60
C PRO A 261 -15.34 23.67 -8.67
N GLU A 262 -15.45 22.34 -8.80
CA GLU A 262 -16.37 21.53 -7.98
C GLU A 262 -16.02 21.64 -6.49
N THR A 263 -14.73 21.71 -6.13
CA THR A 263 -14.28 21.85 -4.74
C THR A 263 -14.59 23.24 -4.19
N ARG A 264 -14.50 24.30 -5.00
CA ARG A 264 -14.91 25.65 -4.56
C ARG A 264 -16.41 25.72 -4.30
N GLU A 265 -17.20 25.08 -5.15
CA GLU A 265 -18.66 24.96 -4.96
C GLU A 265 -18.97 24.14 -3.70
N LEU A 266 -18.34 22.97 -3.55
CA LEU A 266 -18.45 22.10 -2.37
C LEU A 266 -18.18 22.87 -1.07
N LEU A 267 -17.06 23.61 -1.00
CA LEU A 267 -16.69 24.39 0.20
C LEU A 267 -17.69 25.52 0.50
N THR A 268 -18.32 26.08 -0.53
CA THR A 268 -19.37 27.09 -0.37
C THR A 268 -20.63 26.46 0.22
N VAL A 269 -21.12 25.37 -0.39
CA VAL A 269 -22.30 24.63 0.07
C VAL A 269 -22.12 24.10 1.50
N VAL A 270 -20.97 23.50 1.78
CA VAL A 270 -20.65 22.98 3.11
C VAL A 270 -20.48 24.12 4.12
N GLY A 271 -19.86 25.23 3.72
CA GLY A 271 -19.73 26.42 4.56
C GLY A 271 -21.08 26.99 4.99
N ASP A 272 -21.99 27.19 4.03
CA ASP A 272 -23.35 27.67 4.29
C ASP A 272 -24.10 26.70 5.22
N ARG A 273 -24.00 25.39 4.96
CA ARG A 273 -24.63 24.36 5.79
C ARG A 273 -24.09 24.33 7.21
N LEU A 274 -22.78 24.42 7.39
CA LEU A 274 -22.13 24.48 8.71
C LEU A 274 -22.57 25.74 9.48
N GLU A 275 -22.71 26.88 8.81
CA GLU A 275 -23.22 28.10 9.44
C GLU A 275 -24.69 27.95 9.88
N GLU A 276 -25.54 27.32 9.06
CA GLU A 276 -26.95 27.02 9.40
C GLU A 276 -27.10 26.16 10.65
N ILE A 277 -26.24 25.15 10.82
CA ILE A 277 -26.29 24.23 11.97
C ILE A 277 -25.47 24.72 13.18
N GLY A 278 -24.89 25.92 13.11
CA GLY A 278 -24.25 26.60 14.25
C GLY A 278 -22.72 26.50 14.33
N PHE A 279 -22.07 25.81 13.40
CA PHE A 279 -20.60 25.67 13.34
C PHE A 279 -19.93 26.82 12.60
N LYS A 280 -20.13 28.05 13.09
CA LYS A 280 -19.63 29.27 12.43
C LYS A 280 -18.11 29.26 12.20
N ASN A 281 -17.33 28.74 13.15
CA ASN A 281 -15.89 28.66 13.01
C ASN A 281 -15.49 27.77 11.83
N LEU A 282 -16.08 26.58 11.70
CA LEU A 282 -15.81 25.68 10.55
C LEU A 282 -16.31 26.28 9.24
N ALA A 283 -17.47 26.94 9.25
CA ALA A 283 -17.97 27.66 8.08
C ALA A 283 -16.98 28.75 7.60
N ASP A 284 -16.33 29.45 8.54
CA ASP A 284 -15.26 30.39 8.19
C ASP A 284 -13.99 29.65 7.71
N GLN A 285 -13.66 28.48 8.26
CA GLN A 285 -12.54 27.66 7.75
C GLN A 285 -12.75 27.23 6.30
N THR A 286 -13.99 26.92 5.85
CA THR A 286 -14.23 26.54 4.44
C THR A 286 -13.86 27.67 3.47
N LYS A 287 -14.09 28.93 3.86
CA LYS A 287 -13.70 30.12 3.07
C LYS A 287 -12.18 30.24 2.98
N VAL A 288 -11.47 29.95 4.07
CA VAL A 288 -10.00 30.00 4.05
C VAL A 288 -9.44 28.85 3.20
N LEU A 289 -9.95 27.64 3.36
CA LEU A 289 -9.63 26.48 2.53
C LEU A 289 -9.86 26.77 1.03
N GLN A 290 -10.96 27.44 0.69
CA GLN A 290 -11.27 27.85 -0.69
C GLN A 290 -10.20 28.79 -1.26
N SER A 291 -9.67 29.69 -0.43
CA SER A 291 -8.59 30.61 -0.84
C SER A 291 -7.25 29.90 -1.10
N GLN A 292 -7.05 28.71 -0.54
CA GLN A 292 -5.82 27.92 -0.70
C GLN A 292 -5.75 27.13 -2.02
N LEU A 293 -6.86 26.92 -2.74
CA LEU A 293 -6.91 26.20 -4.03
C LEU A 293 -6.23 26.91 -5.21
N GLY A 294 -5.64 28.09 -4.96
CA GLY A 294 -5.09 28.95 -6.00
C GLY A 294 -6.17 29.56 -6.90
N LYS A 295 -5.74 30.46 -7.80
CA LYS A 295 -6.66 31.18 -8.70
C LYS A 295 -6.95 30.44 -10.01
N SER A 296 -6.10 29.48 -10.38
CA SER A 296 -6.26 28.69 -11.61
C SER A 296 -7.18 27.50 -11.35
N ASP A 297 -8.06 27.19 -12.31
CA ASP A 297 -8.82 25.94 -12.29
C ASP A 297 -7.99 24.74 -12.75
N ASN A 298 -6.81 25.01 -13.30
CA ASN A 298 -5.88 24.01 -13.82
C ASN A 298 -4.55 24.13 -13.05
N PRO A 299 -4.41 23.48 -11.89
CA PRO A 299 -3.15 23.42 -11.17
C PRO A 299 -2.12 22.59 -11.96
N PRO A 300 -0.82 22.73 -11.67
CA PRO A 300 0.21 21.94 -12.33
C PRO A 300 -0.05 20.44 -12.18
N LEU A 301 0.01 19.68 -13.28
CA LEU A 301 -0.28 18.24 -13.28
C LEU A 301 0.64 17.44 -12.35
N THR A 302 1.88 17.90 -12.15
CA THR A 302 2.79 17.30 -11.17
C THR A 302 2.24 17.36 -9.76
N ARG A 303 1.56 18.44 -9.38
CA ARG A 303 0.90 18.60 -8.07
C ARG A 303 -0.35 17.76 -7.96
N LEU A 304 -1.14 17.66 -9.03
CA LEU A 304 -2.29 16.75 -9.06
C LEU A 304 -1.85 15.28 -9.00
N HIS A 305 -0.74 14.92 -9.64
CA HIS A 305 -0.20 13.57 -9.63
C HIS A 305 0.30 13.10 -8.26
N ASP A 306 0.72 14.01 -7.39
CA ASP A 306 1.06 13.69 -6.00
C ASP A 306 -0.12 12.95 -5.35
N ALA A 307 -1.33 13.50 -5.46
CA ALA A 307 -2.60 12.91 -4.99
C ALA A 307 -2.48 12.18 -3.64
N ILE A 308 -1.72 12.76 -2.70
CA ILE A 308 -1.20 12.04 -1.52
C ILE A 308 -2.31 11.31 -0.79
N TYR A 309 -3.37 12.02 -0.42
CA TYR A 309 -4.47 11.48 0.37
C TYR A 309 -5.35 10.50 -0.42
N SER A 310 -5.54 10.71 -1.73
CA SER A 310 -6.24 9.75 -2.57
C SER A 310 -5.45 8.45 -2.76
N ARG A 311 -4.11 8.51 -2.80
CA ARG A 311 -3.25 7.32 -2.81
C ARG A 311 -3.35 6.56 -1.49
N VAL A 312 -3.43 7.27 -0.38
CA VAL A 312 -3.65 6.66 0.94
C VAL A 312 -4.99 5.96 0.95
N LEU A 313 -6.08 6.67 0.62
CA LEU A 313 -7.44 6.13 0.51
C LEU A 313 -7.49 4.85 -0.33
N ASP A 314 -7.01 4.90 -1.58
CA ASP A 314 -7.00 3.74 -2.48
C ASP A 314 -6.21 2.56 -1.90
N SER A 315 -5.07 2.83 -1.26
CA SER A 315 -4.19 1.78 -0.72
C SER A 315 -4.77 1.14 0.53
N THR A 316 -5.34 1.94 1.44
CA THR A 316 -5.91 1.46 2.70
C THR A 316 -7.23 0.74 2.47
N PHE A 317 -8.06 1.23 1.53
CA PHE A 317 -9.26 0.54 1.06
C PHE A 317 -8.95 -0.88 0.60
N ILE A 318 -7.90 -1.02 -0.22
CA ILE A 318 -7.52 -2.33 -0.76
C ILE A 318 -6.82 -3.20 0.29
N ALA A 319 -6.02 -2.60 1.18
CA ALA A 319 -5.40 -3.34 2.27
C ALA A 319 -6.44 -3.98 3.20
N ASP A 320 -7.49 -3.24 3.58
CA ASP A 320 -8.60 -3.76 4.40
C ASP A 320 -9.27 -4.95 3.71
N LEU A 321 -9.54 -4.85 2.40
CA LEU A 321 -10.12 -5.96 1.63
C LEU A 321 -9.19 -7.16 1.51
N VAL A 322 -7.87 -6.99 1.48
CA VAL A 322 -6.91 -8.11 1.45
C VAL A 322 -6.81 -8.78 2.81
N GLU A 323 -6.91 -8.01 3.89
CA GLU A 323 -6.89 -8.53 5.25
C GLU A 323 -8.17 -9.31 5.60
N ASP A 324 -9.33 -8.76 5.24
CA ASP A 324 -10.65 -9.37 5.47
C ASP A 324 -11.46 -9.50 4.17
N THR A 325 -10.99 -10.40 3.29
CA THR A 325 -11.60 -10.66 1.99
C THR A 325 -12.92 -11.41 2.13
N PRO A 326 -14.01 -10.94 1.50
CA PRO A 326 -15.31 -11.62 1.55
C PRO A 326 -15.26 -12.97 0.82
N GLN A 327 -16.04 -13.94 1.30
CA GLN A 327 -16.03 -15.32 0.77
C GLN A 327 -16.37 -15.40 -0.73
N PRO A 328 -17.35 -14.65 -1.29
CA PRO A 328 -17.62 -14.67 -2.73
C PRO A 328 -16.43 -14.29 -3.61
N VAL A 329 -15.56 -13.38 -3.13
CA VAL A 329 -14.32 -13.00 -3.83
C VAL A 329 -13.30 -14.13 -3.79
N MET A 330 -13.15 -14.81 -2.66
CA MET A 330 -12.28 -15.99 -2.54
C MET A 330 -12.77 -17.16 -3.40
N ASP A 331 -14.09 -17.39 -3.44
CA ASP A 331 -14.72 -18.43 -4.26
C ASP A 331 -14.51 -18.16 -5.76
N SER A 332 -14.74 -16.92 -6.19
CA SER A 332 -14.49 -16.51 -7.58
C SER A 332 -13.00 -16.63 -7.94
N ALA A 333 -12.09 -16.27 -7.04
CA ALA A 333 -10.65 -16.48 -7.24
C ALA A 333 -10.31 -17.99 -7.32
N GLN A 334 -10.92 -18.83 -6.50
CA GLN A 334 -10.75 -20.29 -6.55
C GLN A 334 -11.21 -20.86 -7.90
N LEU A 335 -12.38 -20.47 -8.38
CA LEU A 335 -12.91 -20.92 -9.68
C LEU A 335 -12.01 -20.50 -10.85
N VAL A 336 -11.43 -19.29 -10.81
CA VAL A 336 -10.45 -18.87 -11.81
C VAL A 336 -9.15 -19.69 -11.72
N LYS A 337 -8.70 -20.02 -10.50
CA LYS A 337 -7.52 -20.87 -10.27
C LYS A 337 -7.72 -22.27 -10.84
N ASP A 338 -8.90 -22.86 -10.62
CA ASP A 338 -9.29 -24.14 -11.21
C ASP A 338 -9.37 -24.06 -12.74
N GLY A 339 -9.94 -22.98 -13.27
CA GLY A 339 -9.97 -22.73 -14.72
C GLY A 339 -8.56 -22.65 -15.34
N LEU A 340 -7.60 -22.00 -14.68
CA LEU A 340 -6.21 -21.97 -15.13
C LEU A 340 -5.57 -23.37 -15.11
N ARG A 341 -5.85 -24.16 -14.07
CA ARG A 341 -5.40 -25.55 -13.96
C ARG A 341 -5.91 -26.39 -15.12
N ASP A 342 -7.20 -26.28 -15.44
CA ASP A 342 -7.84 -27.01 -16.53
C ASP A 342 -7.24 -26.63 -17.89
N VAL A 343 -7.01 -25.34 -18.13
CA VAL A 343 -6.38 -24.85 -19.36
C VAL A 343 -4.98 -25.43 -19.56
N ILE A 344 -4.22 -25.61 -18.47
CA ILE A 344 -2.90 -26.24 -18.50
C ILE A 344 -3.03 -27.76 -18.69
N SER A 345 -3.94 -28.42 -17.95
CA SER A 345 -4.04 -29.88 -17.91
C SER A 345 -4.46 -30.51 -19.25
N ILE A 346 -5.21 -29.79 -20.09
CA ILE A 346 -5.59 -30.26 -21.43
C ILE A 346 -4.44 -30.21 -22.45
N GLN A 347 -3.32 -29.57 -22.12
CA GLN A 347 -2.16 -29.49 -23.02
C GLN A 347 -1.36 -30.79 -23.02
N THR A 348 -0.43 -30.95 -23.97
CA THR A 348 0.48 -32.10 -23.96
C THR A 348 1.38 -32.08 -22.72
N PRO A 349 1.86 -33.23 -22.21
CA PRO A 349 2.76 -33.26 -21.04
C PRO A 349 4.01 -32.38 -21.20
N ARG A 350 4.50 -32.23 -22.44
CA ARG A 350 5.60 -31.33 -22.76
C ARG A 350 5.23 -29.86 -22.52
N VAL A 351 4.07 -29.40 -23.03
CA VAL A 351 3.59 -28.02 -22.87
C VAL A 351 3.26 -27.73 -21.40
N GLN A 352 2.68 -28.69 -20.67
CA GLN A 352 2.43 -28.57 -19.24
C GLN A 352 3.73 -28.29 -18.47
N ASN A 353 4.73 -29.16 -18.63
CA ASN A 353 6.04 -29.00 -17.97
C ASN A 353 6.74 -27.69 -18.36
N GLN A 354 6.75 -27.33 -19.64
CA GLN A 354 7.39 -26.09 -20.10
C GLN A 354 6.67 -24.83 -19.60
N THR A 355 5.33 -24.86 -19.52
CA THR A 355 4.53 -23.78 -18.93
C THR A 355 4.89 -23.60 -17.47
N ALA A 356 4.86 -24.68 -16.68
CA ALA A 356 5.19 -24.65 -15.26
C ALA A 356 6.62 -24.16 -15.01
N MET A 357 7.61 -24.65 -15.77
CA MET A 357 9.00 -24.19 -15.66
C MET A 357 9.20 -22.73 -16.08
N THR A 358 8.38 -22.21 -16.99
CA THR A 358 8.40 -20.81 -17.43
C THR A 358 7.78 -19.91 -16.37
N MET A 359 6.62 -20.29 -15.84
CA MET A 359 5.97 -19.62 -14.72
C MET A 359 6.89 -19.60 -13.50
N HIS A 360 7.46 -20.75 -13.11
CA HIS A 360 8.45 -20.85 -12.01
C HIS A 360 9.57 -19.82 -12.16
N LYS A 361 10.18 -19.73 -13.35
CA LYS A 361 11.23 -18.75 -13.63
C LYS A 361 10.75 -17.30 -13.51
N MET A 362 9.55 -16.99 -14.01
CA MET A 362 8.98 -15.65 -13.93
C MET A 362 8.67 -15.25 -12.49
N MET A 363 8.22 -16.22 -11.69
CA MET A 363 7.82 -16.03 -10.30
C MET A 363 9.02 -15.94 -9.35
N ALA A 364 10.01 -16.83 -9.48
CA ALA A 364 11.25 -16.79 -8.69
C ALA A 364 12.05 -15.50 -8.91
N GLY A 365 11.95 -14.89 -10.09
CA GLY A 365 12.55 -13.58 -10.38
C GLY A 365 11.70 -12.37 -9.99
N ASN A 366 10.52 -12.60 -9.39
CA ASN A 366 9.51 -11.60 -9.10
C ASN A 366 8.78 -11.92 -7.78
N GLU A 367 9.53 -12.35 -6.77
CA GLU A 367 9.01 -12.60 -5.42
C GLU A 367 8.38 -11.32 -4.85
N ARG A 368 7.19 -11.45 -4.26
CA ARG A 368 6.45 -10.33 -3.66
C ARG A 368 6.44 -10.44 -2.15
N PHE A 369 6.30 -9.29 -1.51
CA PHE A 369 6.33 -9.18 -0.05
C PHE A 369 5.23 -9.96 0.66
N TRP A 370 4.09 -10.12 -0.01
CA TRP A 370 2.92 -10.81 0.53
C TRP A 370 2.95 -12.32 0.25
N MET A 371 3.84 -12.81 -0.63
CA MET A 371 3.90 -14.24 -0.94
C MET A 371 4.16 -15.16 0.25
N PRO A 372 4.91 -14.78 1.31
CA PRO A 372 5.04 -15.60 2.51
C PRO A 372 3.71 -15.99 3.16
N GLU A 373 2.65 -15.20 2.94
CA GLU A 373 1.29 -15.48 3.43
C GLU A 373 0.55 -16.54 2.57
N CYS A 374 1.18 -16.99 1.47
CA CYS A 374 0.72 -18.04 0.55
C CYS A 374 1.70 -19.22 0.49
N PRO A 375 1.73 -20.12 1.49
CA PRO A 375 2.73 -21.19 1.58
C PRO A 375 2.88 -22.07 0.33
N GLU A 376 1.78 -22.44 -0.31
CA GLU A 376 1.78 -23.27 -1.52
C GLU A 376 2.33 -22.50 -2.73
N LEU A 377 2.10 -21.19 -2.80
CA LEU A 377 2.73 -20.35 -3.81
C LEU A 377 4.24 -20.26 -3.57
N MET A 378 4.66 -20.12 -2.31
CA MET A 378 6.07 -20.08 -1.94
C MET A 378 6.78 -21.39 -2.26
N GLU A 379 6.14 -22.53 -2.05
CA GLU A 379 6.65 -23.83 -2.48
C GLU A 379 6.80 -23.93 -4.00
N PHE A 380 5.89 -23.31 -4.77
CA PHE A 380 6.06 -23.18 -6.21
C PHE A 380 7.21 -22.24 -6.59
N VAL A 381 7.32 -21.07 -5.96
CA VAL A 381 8.31 -20.03 -6.27
C VAL A 381 9.73 -20.48 -5.91
N GLN A 382 9.90 -21.04 -4.71
CA GLN A 382 11.21 -21.39 -4.13
C GLN A 382 11.57 -22.85 -4.31
N GLY A 383 10.60 -23.70 -4.70
CA GLY A 383 10.82 -25.12 -4.91
C GLY A 383 11.78 -25.42 -6.07
N PRO A 384 12.33 -26.65 -6.12
CA PRO A 384 13.24 -27.03 -7.18
C PRO A 384 12.58 -26.95 -8.56
N ARG A 385 13.31 -26.43 -9.55
CA ARG A 385 12.79 -26.20 -10.90
C ARG A 385 12.24 -27.48 -11.57
N GLN A 386 12.82 -28.64 -11.27
CA GLN A 386 12.37 -29.92 -11.81
C GLN A 386 10.99 -30.34 -11.28
N ASP A 387 10.57 -29.81 -10.13
CA ASP A 387 9.28 -30.11 -9.49
C ASP A 387 8.22 -29.03 -9.81
N ALA A 388 8.54 -28.09 -10.70
CA ALA A 388 7.69 -26.93 -11.00
C ALA A 388 6.25 -27.30 -11.39
N LEU A 389 6.05 -28.38 -12.17
CA LEU A 389 4.69 -28.82 -12.54
C LEU A 389 3.92 -29.35 -11.34
N THR A 390 4.56 -30.18 -10.51
CA THR A 390 3.97 -30.73 -9.29
C THR A 390 3.62 -29.61 -8.30
N ASN A 391 4.52 -28.66 -8.09
CA ASN A 391 4.28 -27.56 -7.14
C ASN A 391 3.25 -26.57 -7.68
N LEU A 392 3.21 -26.33 -9.00
CA LEU A 392 2.15 -25.52 -9.61
C LEU A 392 0.79 -26.20 -9.46
N ASP A 393 0.69 -27.50 -9.73
CA ASP A 393 -0.56 -28.25 -9.54
C ASP A 393 -1.01 -28.24 -8.09
N LYS A 394 -0.07 -28.38 -7.14
CA LYS A 394 -0.33 -28.26 -5.71
C LYS A 394 -0.90 -26.89 -5.35
N PHE A 395 -0.31 -25.79 -5.83
CA PHE A 395 -0.85 -24.45 -5.59
C PHE A 395 -2.23 -24.27 -6.23
N LEU A 396 -2.38 -24.65 -7.50
CA LEU A 396 -3.65 -24.46 -8.22
C LEU A 396 -4.80 -25.29 -7.63
N SER A 397 -4.50 -26.41 -6.97
CA SER A 397 -5.49 -27.27 -6.32
C SER A 397 -5.73 -26.97 -4.84
N ALA A 398 -4.87 -26.16 -4.21
CA ALA A 398 -5.08 -25.74 -2.83
C ALA A 398 -6.32 -24.82 -2.75
N PRO A 399 -7.08 -24.79 -1.64
CA PRO A 399 -8.14 -23.80 -1.43
C PRO A 399 -7.58 -22.38 -1.37
N THR A 400 -8.33 -21.38 -1.85
CA THR A 400 -8.08 -19.96 -1.56
C THR A 400 -8.59 -19.68 -0.15
N ARG A 401 -7.69 -19.39 0.81
CA ARG A 401 -8.05 -19.32 2.24
C ARG A 401 -8.12 -17.91 2.80
N ASN A 402 -7.50 -16.96 2.14
CA ASN A 402 -7.38 -15.57 2.58
C ASN A 402 -7.21 -14.64 1.36
N GLY A 403 -7.17 -13.33 1.61
CA GLY A 403 -6.99 -12.34 0.55
C GLY A 403 -5.65 -12.42 -0.16
N TYR A 404 -4.59 -12.87 0.50
CA TYR A 404 -3.28 -13.08 -0.12
C TYR A 404 -3.34 -14.17 -1.20
N ASP A 405 -4.01 -15.30 -0.89
CA ASP A 405 -4.28 -16.36 -1.85
C ASP A 405 -5.16 -15.82 -3.00
N ALA A 406 -6.12 -14.94 -2.72
CA ALA A 406 -6.99 -14.34 -3.73
C ALA A 406 -6.22 -13.42 -4.70
N ILE A 407 -5.35 -12.53 -4.21
CA ILE A 407 -4.53 -11.64 -5.07
C ILE A 407 -3.44 -12.40 -5.84
N ALA A 408 -3.04 -13.58 -5.38
CA ALA A 408 -2.12 -14.44 -6.11
C ALA A 408 -2.71 -14.96 -7.42
N VAL A 409 -4.04 -15.15 -7.49
CA VAL A 409 -4.71 -15.72 -8.66
C VAL A 409 -4.60 -14.82 -9.89
N PRO A 410 -5.01 -13.53 -9.87
CA PRO A 410 -4.85 -12.62 -11.01
C PRO A 410 -3.41 -12.52 -11.51
N MET A 411 -2.42 -12.53 -10.60
CA MET A 411 -1.02 -12.55 -10.98
C MET A 411 -0.64 -13.83 -11.73
N LEU A 412 -1.03 -15.00 -11.22
CA LEU A 412 -0.74 -16.28 -11.88
C LEU A 412 -1.45 -16.42 -13.22
N VAL A 413 -2.69 -15.95 -13.35
CA VAL A 413 -3.42 -15.93 -14.63
C VAL A 413 -2.63 -15.16 -15.67
N VAL A 414 -2.09 -13.99 -15.32
CA VAL A 414 -1.21 -13.22 -16.22
C VAL A 414 0.02 -14.03 -16.62
N LYS A 415 0.74 -14.61 -15.66
CA LYS A 415 1.97 -15.39 -15.98
C LYS A 415 1.68 -16.65 -16.79
N GLY A 416 0.64 -17.40 -16.43
CA GLY A 416 0.21 -18.61 -17.10
C GLY A 416 -0.23 -18.34 -18.54
N THR A 417 -1.04 -17.30 -18.73
CA THR A 417 -1.50 -16.86 -20.06
C THR A 417 -0.32 -16.45 -20.95
N VAL A 418 0.63 -15.68 -20.42
CA VAL A 418 1.84 -15.27 -21.15
C VAL A 418 2.72 -16.48 -21.50
N ALA A 419 2.95 -17.39 -20.55
CA ALA A 419 3.76 -18.60 -20.76
C ALA A 419 3.15 -19.52 -21.83
N LEU A 420 1.86 -19.82 -21.72
CA LEU A 420 1.14 -20.66 -22.68
C LEU A 420 1.11 -20.01 -24.06
N HIS A 421 0.80 -18.71 -24.16
CA HIS A 421 0.79 -18.01 -25.44
C HIS A 421 2.16 -18.07 -26.13
N ALA A 422 3.25 -17.81 -25.39
CA ALA A 422 4.59 -17.86 -25.95
C ALA A 422 4.93 -19.25 -26.49
N LEU A 423 4.64 -20.31 -25.73
CA LEU A 423 4.93 -21.69 -26.12
C LEU A 423 4.11 -22.12 -27.34
N LEU A 424 2.79 -21.92 -27.30
CA LEU A 424 1.86 -22.37 -28.33
C LEU A 424 1.94 -21.57 -29.64
N THR A 425 2.50 -20.36 -29.62
CA THR A 425 2.64 -19.54 -30.84
C THR A 425 4.03 -19.54 -31.46
N LYS A 426 5.09 -19.66 -30.65
CA LYS A 426 6.46 -19.47 -31.13
C LYS A 426 7.32 -20.73 -31.09
N THR A 427 7.08 -21.63 -30.13
CA THR A 427 8.03 -22.68 -29.80
C THR A 427 7.55 -24.06 -30.23
N VAL A 428 6.26 -24.36 -30.06
CA VAL A 428 5.67 -25.67 -30.35
C VAL A 428 4.25 -25.55 -30.96
N PRO A 429 4.08 -24.92 -32.14
CA PRO A 429 2.76 -24.79 -32.76
C PRO A 429 2.06 -26.12 -33.04
N GLU A 430 2.83 -27.19 -33.26
CA GLU A 430 2.33 -28.55 -33.49
C GLU A 430 1.69 -29.20 -32.26
N ASP A 431 2.05 -28.76 -31.05
CA ASP A 431 1.49 -29.27 -29.79
C ASP A 431 0.17 -28.59 -29.42
N ARG A 432 -0.31 -27.65 -30.27
CA ARG A 432 -1.57 -26.93 -30.09
C ARG A 432 -2.76 -27.88 -30.27
N GLN A 433 -3.33 -28.31 -29.15
CA GLN A 433 -4.58 -29.05 -29.15
C GLN A 433 -5.75 -28.07 -29.37
N PRO A 434 -6.56 -28.22 -30.43
CA PRO A 434 -7.77 -27.43 -30.56
C PRO A 434 -8.71 -27.80 -29.42
N LEU A 435 -9.19 -26.82 -28.66
CA LEU A 435 -10.28 -27.03 -27.72
C LEU A 435 -11.53 -27.44 -28.52
N VAL A 436 -12.05 -28.63 -28.23
CA VAL A 436 -13.30 -29.12 -28.81
C VAL A 436 -14.30 -29.26 -27.68
N MET A 437 -15.36 -28.46 -27.72
CA MET A 437 -16.45 -28.49 -26.73
C MET A 437 -17.76 -28.77 -27.44
N ASN A 438 -18.48 -29.79 -26.98
CA ASN A 438 -19.72 -30.25 -27.60
C ASN A 438 -19.58 -30.50 -29.11
N GLY A 439 -18.43 -31.05 -29.53
CA GLY A 439 -18.11 -31.34 -30.94
C GLY A 439 -17.78 -30.11 -31.80
N LYS A 440 -17.74 -28.90 -31.24
CA LYS A 440 -17.35 -27.66 -31.93
C LYS A 440 -15.95 -27.23 -31.51
N LYS A 441 -15.15 -26.79 -32.48
CA LYS A 441 -13.87 -26.13 -32.20
C LYS A 441 -14.17 -24.78 -31.54
N VAL A 442 -13.69 -24.60 -30.32
CA VAL A 442 -13.69 -23.32 -29.63
C VAL A 442 -12.38 -22.62 -29.92
N ALA A 443 -12.38 -21.29 -29.90
CA ALA A 443 -11.14 -20.54 -29.98
C ALA A 443 -10.20 -20.99 -28.84
N ASP A 444 -8.95 -21.26 -29.18
CA ASP A 444 -7.96 -21.62 -28.16
C ASP A 444 -7.36 -20.39 -27.49
N LEU A 445 -6.69 -20.61 -26.37
CA LEU A 445 -6.09 -19.55 -25.57
C LEU A 445 -5.20 -18.59 -26.39
N PRO A 446 -4.33 -19.04 -27.33
CA PRO A 446 -3.57 -18.12 -28.20
C PRO A 446 -4.43 -17.15 -29.00
N ALA A 447 -5.58 -17.58 -29.52
CA ALA A 447 -6.50 -16.70 -30.22
C ALA A 447 -7.10 -15.65 -29.28
N TYR A 448 -7.48 -16.04 -28.07
CA TYR A 448 -7.97 -15.12 -27.02
C TYR A 448 -6.91 -14.10 -26.62
N VAL A 449 -5.67 -14.53 -26.36
CA VAL A 449 -4.56 -13.60 -26.01
C VAL A 449 -4.27 -12.63 -27.15
N LYS A 450 -4.44 -13.04 -28.41
CA LYS A 450 -4.30 -12.13 -29.56
C LYS A 450 -5.40 -11.06 -29.57
N VAL A 451 -6.65 -11.42 -29.25
CA VAL A 451 -7.75 -10.47 -29.09
C VAL A 451 -7.48 -9.53 -27.93
N ALA A 452 -7.06 -10.06 -26.77
CA ALA A 452 -6.71 -9.29 -25.59
C ALA A 452 -5.58 -8.28 -25.87
N ASN A 453 -4.52 -8.70 -26.57
CA ASN A 453 -3.42 -7.81 -26.95
C ASN A 453 -3.87 -6.71 -27.92
N LYS A 454 -4.77 -7.02 -28.85
CA LYS A 454 -5.33 -6.02 -29.79
C LYS A 454 -6.19 -5.00 -29.05
N ALA A 455 -7.05 -5.46 -28.12
CA ALA A 455 -7.84 -4.59 -27.26
C ALA A 455 -6.91 -3.66 -26.45
N TYR A 456 -5.95 -4.25 -25.74
CA TYR A 456 -4.97 -3.50 -24.94
C TYR A 456 -4.17 -2.46 -25.73
N GLN A 457 -3.81 -2.73 -26.99
CA GLN A 457 -3.16 -1.74 -27.86
C GLN A 457 -4.05 -0.53 -28.16
N GLY A 458 -5.38 -0.72 -28.23
CA GLY A 458 -6.34 0.37 -28.34
C GLY A 458 -6.31 1.24 -27.08
N ILE A 459 -6.47 0.61 -25.92
CA ILE A 459 -6.56 1.32 -24.64
C ILE A 459 -5.22 1.98 -24.26
N CYS A 460 -4.07 1.35 -24.57
CA CYS A 460 -2.74 1.93 -24.36
C CYS A 460 -2.50 3.23 -25.15
N LYS A 461 -3.01 3.31 -26.38
CA LYS A 461 -2.87 4.54 -27.19
C LYS A 461 -3.56 5.71 -26.51
N GLU A 462 -4.67 5.44 -25.84
CA GLU A 462 -5.42 6.45 -25.10
C GLU A 462 -4.72 6.87 -23.81
N ALA A 463 -4.00 5.96 -23.14
CA ALA A 463 -3.33 6.25 -21.87
C ALA A 463 -1.99 6.99 -21.99
N ASN A 464 -1.52 7.26 -23.21
CA ASN A 464 -0.22 7.87 -23.54
C ASN A 464 0.95 7.41 -22.63
N ARG A 465 1.09 6.09 -22.45
CA ARG A 465 2.14 5.51 -21.60
C ARG A 465 3.50 5.61 -22.30
N THR A 466 4.55 5.90 -21.55
CA THR A 466 5.91 5.51 -21.94
C THR A 466 6.52 4.63 -20.88
N ASN A 467 7.37 3.71 -21.34
CA ASN A 467 8.40 3.18 -20.46
C ASN A 467 9.21 4.38 -19.93
N ALA A 468 9.64 4.35 -18.67
CA ALA A 468 10.53 5.39 -18.12
C ALA A 468 11.61 5.76 -19.17
N PRO A 469 11.85 7.06 -19.42
CA PRO A 469 12.63 7.53 -20.56
C PRO A 469 13.92 6.73 -20.70
N GLU A 470 14.07 6.06 -21.84
CA GLU A 470 15.33 5.42 -22.19
C GLU A 470 16.33 6.55 -22.38
N ASP A 471 17.19 6.80 -21.39
CA ASP A 471 18.37 7.64 -21.61
C ASP A 471 19.15 6.99 -22.76
N PRO A 472 19.20 7.64 -23.94
CA PRO A 472 19.77 7.05 -25.14
C PRO A 472 21.29 6.86 -25.02
N ASP A 473 21.93 7.55 -24.07
CA ASP A 473 23.37 7.49 -23.83
C ASP A 473 23.74 6.43 -22.76
N LEU A 474 22.77 5.90 -22.01
CA LEU A 474 22.99 4.81 -21.05
C LEU A 474 22.76 3.44 -21.70
N LYS A 475 23.85 2.70 -21.93
CA LYS A 475 23.78 1.27 -22.26
C LYS A 475 22.93 0.55 -21.22
N ARG A 476 22.14 -0.44 -21.64
CA ARG A 476 21.20 -1.18 -20.77
C ARG A 476 21.81 -1.73 -19.48
N GLU A 477 23.10 -2.04 -19.53
CA GLU A 477 23.90 -2.55 -18.42
C GLU A 477 24.56 -1.47 -17.55
N ASP A 478 24.74 -0.25 -18.08
CA ASP A 478 25.31 0.92 -17.39
C ASP A 478 24.25 1.86 -16.81
N ARG A 479 22.97 1.64 -17.16
CA ARG A 479 21.84 2.32 -16.53
C ARG A 479 22.01 2.23 -15.01
N PRO A 480 21.94 3.33 -14.26
CA PRO A 480 21.66 3.21 -12.84
C PRO A 480 20.42 2.34 -12.78
N LYS A 481 20.50 1.23 -12.07
CA LYS A 481 19.35 0.36 -11.83
C LYS A 481 18.44 1.11 -10.86
N VAL A 482 17.87 2.22 -11.30
CA VAL A 482 16.75 2.91 -10.68
C VAL A 482 15.65 1.85 -10.67
N GLY A 483 15.51 1.19 -9.52
CA GLY A 483 14.61 0.06 -9.33
C GLY A 483 15.20 -1.36 -9.39
N ARG A 484 16.53 -1.63 -9.38
CA ARG A 484 16.97 -3.05 -9.37
C ARG A 484 18.23 -3.52 -8.65
N THR A 485 19.00 -2.73 -7.89
CA THR A 485 19.99 -3.37 -6.97
C THR A 485 20.22 -2.74 -5.61
N ASP A 486 20.02 -1.45 -5.39
CA ASP A 486 20.46 -0.84 -4.12
C ASP A 486 19.36 -0.07 -3.37
N THR A 487 18.23 0.24 -3.99
CA THR A 487 16.98 0.43 -3.23
C THR A 487 16.74 -0.91 -2.55
N PRO A 488 16.58 -0.96 -1.21
CA PRO A 488 16.25 -2.23 -0.56
C PRO A 488 15.13 -2.89 -1.35
N LYS A 489 15.15 -4.22 -1.46
CA LYS A 489 13.94 -4.98 -1.80
C LYS A 489 12.92 -4.83 -0.65
N SER A 490 12.75 -3.62 -0.11
CA SER A 490 11.77 -3.31 0.89
C SER A 490 10.44 -3.64 0.25
N ALA A 491 9.81 -4.56 0.95
CA ALA A 491 8.69 -5.35 0.56
C ALA A 491 7.48 -4.47 0.71
N HIS A 492 6.69 -4.29 -0.35
CA HIS A 492 5.84 -3.12 -0.35
C HIS A 492 4.40 -3.18 -0.89
N ALA A 493 3.43 -2.56 -0.17
CA ALA A 493 1.98 -2.54 -0.48
C ALA A 493 1.38 -1.16 -0.87
N GLY A 494 0.43 -1.10 -1.81
CA GLY A 494 -0.28 0.14 -2.18
C GLY A 494 0.43 1.01 -3.21
N ILE A 495 -0.09 2.21 -3.51
CA ILE A 495 0.32 3.03 -4.67
C ILE A 495 0.97 4.38 -4.30
N THR A 496 1.51 4.52 -3.09
CA THR A 496 2.23 5.74 -2.67
C THR A 496 3.50 5.95 -3.49
N LEU A 497 3.87 7.21 -3.72
CA LEU A 497 5.12 7.54 -4.42
C LEU A 497 6.32 7.39 -3.47
N GLY A 498 7.50 7.07 -3.98
CA GLY A 498 8.66 6.75 -3.12
C GLY A 498 9.19 7.89 -2.23
N TYR A 499 8.74 9.12 -2.45
CA TYR A 499 9.03 10.27 -1.57
C TYR A 499 7.89 10.58 -0.58
N GLN A 500 6.75 9.89 -0.68
CA GLN A 500 5.64 10.02 0.25
C GLN A 500 5.84 9.03 1.40
N PRO A 501 5.46 9.40 2.63
CA PRO A 501 5.31 8.43 3.71
C PRO A 501 4.38 7.29 3.26
N GLY A 502 4.66 6.09 3.72
CA GLY A 502 3.87 4.94 3.38
C GLY A 502 2.42 5.03 3.89
N SER A 503 1.45 4.67 3.04
CA SER A 503 0.02 4.67 3.39
C SER A 503 -0.45 3.45 4.19
N VAL A 504 0.13 2.28 3.93
CA VAL A 504 -0.25 1.02 4.59
C VAL A 504 0.85 0.62 5.56
N THR A 505 0.55 0.58 6.85
CA THR A 505 1.45 0.03 7.86
C THR A 505 0.95 -1.35 8.25
N PHE A 506 1.85 -2.32 8.35
CA PHE A 506 1.49 -3.65 8.83
C PHE A 506 1.79 -3.71 10.32
N GLU A 507 0.75 -3.85 11.13
CA GLU A 507 0.91 -3.96 12.58
C GLU A 507 1.89 -5.08 12.92
N GLY A 508 2.86 -4.76 13.79
CA GLY A 508 3.86 -5.72 14.23
C GLY A 508 4.91 -6.08 13.18
N ASP A 509 4.92 -5.49 11.98
CA ASP A 509 5.97 -5.70 10.99
C ASP A 509 6.47 -4.43 10.29
N PRO A 510 7.36 -3.65 10.95
CA PRO A 510 7.90 -2.41 10.38
C PRO A 510 8.75 -2.63 9.12
N ASP A 511 9.11 -3.87 8.81
CA ASP A 511 9.84 -4.24 7.59
C ASP A 511 8.91 -4.42 6.37
N LYS A 512 7.59 -4.47 6.58
CA LYS A 512 6.57 -4.35 5.53
C LYS A 512 6.22 -2.85 5.37
N ILE A 513 6.78 -2.20 4.35
CA ILE A 513 6.70 -0.74 4.10
C ILE A 513 5.95 -0.51 2.76
N PRO A 514 5.32 0.61 2.38
CA PRO A 514 4.45 0.73 1.16
C PRO A 514 5.06 0.80 -0.26
N SER A 515 4.30 0.37 -1.30
CA SER A 515 4.81 -0.03 -2.65
C SER A 515 4.93 1.08 -3.64
N THR A 516 6.03 1.03 -4.38
CA THR A 516 6.33 1.94 -5.48
C THR A 516 6.62 1.22 -6.79
N HIS A 517 6.53 -0.13 -6.83
CA HIS A 517 7.13 -0.96 -7.87
C HIS A 517 6.80 -0.50 -9.32
N PRO A 518 5.59 -0.03 -9.67
CA PRO A 518 5.31 0.43 -11.02
C PRO A 518 5.53 1.93 -11.23
N ALA A 519 5.53 2.76 -10.18
CA ALA A 519 5.95 4.16 -10.31
C ALA A 519 7.40 4.24 -10.81
N ASP A 520 8.24 3.25 -10.46
CA ASP A 520 9.61 3.16 -10.95
C ASP A 520 9.73 2.68 -12.42
N VAL A 521 8.72 1.98 -12.94
CA VAL A 521 8.77 1.34 -14.27
C VAL A 521 7.98 2.11 -15.32
N ASN A 522 6.83 2.63 -14.94
CA ASN A 522 5.83 3.23 -15.82
C ASN A 522 5.40 4.58 -15.24
N LEU A 523 6.05 5.66 -15.67
CA LEU A 523 5.67 7.01 -15.28
C LEU A 523 4.68 7.61 -16.30
N PRO A 524 3.60 8.27 -15.85
CA PRO A 524 2.76 9.04 -16.75
C PRO A 524 3.55 10.20 -17.37
N LYS A 525 3.27 10.48 -18.64
CA LYS A 525 3.91 11.57 -19.41
C LYS A 525 3.23 12.89 -19.14
N LEU A 526 3.52 13.51 -18.00
CA LEU A 526 2.82 14.74 -17.59
C LEU A 526 3.14 15.97 -18.45
N GLN A 527 4.20 15.94 -19.28
CA GLN A 527 4.52 17.01 -20.24
C GLN A 527 3.63 16.97 -21.48
N GLU A 528 3.12 15.79 -21.83
CA GLU A 528 2.22 15.54 -22.96
C GLU A 528 1.10 14.62 -22.47
N PRO A 529 0.28 15.03 -21.49
CA PRO A 529 -0.67 14.12 -20.86
C PRO A 529 -1.75 13.70 -21.87
N SER A 530 -2.24 12.47 -21.76
CA SER A 530 -3.47 12.09 -22.44
C SER A 530 -4.68 12.82 -21.87
N LYS A 531 -5.79 12.83 -22.62
CA LYS A 531 -7.07 13.38 -22.12
C LYS A 531 -7.52 12.68 -20.82
N SER A 532 -7.43 11.36 -20.79
CA SER A 532 -7.73 10.54 -19.62
C SER A 532 -6.86 10.87 -18.41
N GLN A 533 -5.56 11.12 -18.62
CA GLN A 533 -4.67 11.56 -17.54
C GLN A 533 -5.09 12.93 -17.00
N VAL A 534 -5.38 13.89 -17.87
CA VAL A 534 -5.84 15.22 -17.43
C VAL A 534 -7.15 15.10 -16.67
N GLU A 535 -8.13 14.34 -17.20
CA GLU A 535 -9.43 14.18 -16.57
C GLU A 535 -9.31 13.56 -15.18
N ALA A 536 -8.62 12.41 -15.07
CA ALA A 536 -8.44 11.71 -13.79
C ALA A 536 -7.70 12.56 -12.76
N LEU A 537 -6.55 13.13 -13.14
CA LEU A 537 -5.74 13.96 -12.24
C LEU A 537 -6.51 15.21 -11.80
N SER A 538 -7.27 15.84 -12.70
CA SER A 538 -8.05 17.04 -12.37
C SER A 538 -9.12 16.77 -11.31
N ARG A 539 -9.58 15.51 -11.19
CA ARG A 539 -10.58 15.03 -10.23
C ARG A 539 -9.97 14.41 -8.97
N GLY A 540 -8.68 14.62 -8.74
CA GLY A 540 -7.99 14.11 -7.56
C GLY A 540 -7.76 12.59 -7.57
N ILE A 541 -7.91 11.93 -8.71
CA ILE A 541 -7.68 10.48 -8.85
C ILE A 541 -6.19 10.23 -8.98
N PRO A 542 -5.60 9.31 -8.19
CA PRO A 542 -4.21 8.96 -8.35
C PRO A 542 -4.03 8.19 -9.66
N PHE A 543 -3.03 8.62 -10.44
CA PHE A 543 -2.59 7.92 -11.64
C PHE A 543 -1.24 7.28 -11.32
N ALA A 544 -1.16 5.95 -11.33
CA ALA A 544 0.07 5.25 -10.96
C ALA A 544 0.91 4.96 -12.19
N SER A 545 0.32 4.23 -13.16
CA SER A 545 1.07 3.78 -14.32
C SER A 545 0.29 3.86 -15.63
N GLY A 546 -1.02 4.03 -15.59
CA GLY A 546 -1.98 3.94 -16.67
C GLY A 546 -2.64 2.57 -16.81
N VAL A 547 -3.62 2.47 -17.70
CA VAL A 547 -4.43 1.29 -18.06
C VAL A 547 -3.72 -0.04 -17.82
N SER A 548 -4.31 -0.91 -17.00
CA SER A 548 -3.69 -2.19 -16.62
C SER A 548 -3.80 -3.27 -17.71
N GLY A 549 -2.65 -3.66 -18.27
CA GLY A 549 -2.56 -4.83 -19.15
C GLY A 549 -2.86 -6.14 -18.43
N SER A 550 -2.61 -6.19 -17.12
CA SER A 550 -2.98 -7.31 -16.26
C SER A 550 -4.50 -7.42 -16.13
N THR A 551 -5.22 -6.32 -15.84
CA THR A 551 -6.70 -6.33 -15.86
C THR A 551 -7.23 -6.81 -17.20
N ASN A 552 -6.68 -6.29 -18.31
CA ASN A 552 -7.11 -6.69 -19.63
C ASN A 552 -6.94 -8.21 -19.86
N LEU A 553 -5.80 -8.79 -19.47
CA LEU A 553 -5.59 -10.25 -19.59
C LEU A 553 -6.52 -11.04 -18.66
N ASN A 554 -6.70 -10.60 -17.43
CA ASN A 554 -7.58 -11.25 -16.45
C ASN A 554 -9.03 -11.27 -16.92
N LEU A 555 -9.56 -10.16 -17.42
CA LEU A 555 -10.95 -10.08 -17.91
C LEU A 555 -11.17 -10.89 -19.19
N HIS A 556 -10.18 -10.95 -20.08
CA HIS A 556 -10.26 -11.84 -21.24
C HIS A 556 -10.16 -13.32 -20.86
N PHE A 557 -9.38 -13.65 -19.81
CA PHE A 557 -9.31 -15.01 -19.29
C PHE A 557 -10.62 -15.42 -18.62
N LEU A 558 -11.22 -14.54 -17.82
CA LEU A 558 -12.57 -14.71 -17.27
C LEU A 558 -13.61 -14.94 -18.38
N HIS A 559 -13.61 -14.09 -19.41
CA HIS A 559 -14.47 -14.26 -20.58
C HIS A 559 -14.23 -15.62 -21.27
N TYR A 560 -12.98 -16.06 -21.39
CA TYR A 560 -12.65 -17.39 -21.90
C TYR A 560 -13.27 -18.49 -21.04
N LEU A 561 -13.14 -18.44 -19.71
CA LEU A 561 -13.74 -19.44 -18.81
C LEU A 561 -15.26 -19.49 -18.94
N ARG A 562 -15.93 -18.33 -19.04
CA ARG A 562 -17.39 -18.26 -19.25
C ARG A 562 -17.86 -18.98 -20.52
N HIS A 563 -17.06 -18.93 -21.57
CA HIS A 563 -17.42 -19.51 -22.87
C HIS A 563 -16.95 -20.96 -23.03
N THR A 564 -16.04 -21.41 -22.17
CA THR A 564 -15.38 -22.71 -22.30
C THR A 564 -15.68 -23.65 -21.13
N SER A 565 -16.17 -23.17 -20.00
CA SER A 565 -16.55 -24.06 -18.91
C SER A 565 -17.71 -24.97 -19.36
N PRO A 566 -17.56 -26.31 -19.29
CA PRO A 566 -18.68 -27.22 -19.54
C PRO A 566 -19.71 -27.21 -18.39
N ASN A 567 -19.33 -26.66 -17.23
CA ASN A 567 -20.20 -26.54 -16.06
C ASN A 567 -20.48 -25.05 -15.74
N PRO A 568 -21.71 -24.57 -15.96
CA PRO A 568 -22.10 -23.21 -15.59
C PRO A 568 -21.89 -22.89 -14.11
N ASP A 569 -21.98 -23.89 -13.22
CA ASP A 569 -21.80 -23.72 -11.78
C ASP A 569 -20.33 -23.52 -11.36
N LEU A 570 -19.39 -23.69 -12.29
CA LEU A 570 -17.96 -23.44 -12.08
C LEU A 570 -17.49 -22.16 -12.78
N ILE A 571 -18.44 -21.30 -13.16
CA ILE A 571 -18.13 -20.00 -13.73
C ILE A 571 -17.97 -19.00 -12.59
N PRO A 572 -16.79 -18.38 -12.42
CA PRO A 572 -16.58 -17.33 -11.42
C PRO A 572 -17.51 -16.14 -11.68
N ASP A 573 -17.99 -15.51 -10.61
CA ASP A 573 -18.72 -14.27 -10.72
C ASP A 573 -17.77 -13.16 -11.22
N SER A 574 -18.19 -12.44 -12.25
CA SER A 574 -17.32 -11.45 -12.89
C SER A 574 -17.04 -10.26 -11.98
N LYS A 575 -18.02 -9.85 -11.17
CA LYS A 575 -17.92 -8.70 -10.28
C LYS A 575 -16.96 -9.03 -9.13
N ASP A 576 -17.20 -10.14 -8.45
CA ASP A 576 -16.31 -10.59 -7.36
C ASP A 576 -14.87 -10.84 -7.85
N TYR A 577 -14.67 -11.41 -9.04
CA TYR A 577 -13.33 -11.52 -9.61
C TYR A 577 -12.70 -10.18 -9.99
N MET A 578 -13.51 -9.17 -10.36
CA MET A 578 -13.03 -7.81 -10.59
C MET A 578 -12.52 -7.17 -9.30
N VAL A 579 -13.15 -7.46 -8.15
CA VAL A 579 -12.64 -7.07 -6.81
C VAL A 579 -11.27 -7.71 -6.58
N ALA A 580 -11.13 -9.04 -6.72
CA ALA A 580 -9.85 -9.74 -6.56
C ALA A 580 -8.74 -9.18 -7.48
N ASN A 581 -9.07 -8.89 -8.75
CA ASN A 581 -8.13 -8.29 -9.69
C ASN A 581 -7.73 -6.85 -9.28
N THR A 582 -8.66 -6.05 -8.77
CA THR A 582 -8.38 -4.70 -8.28
C THR A 582 -7.51 -4.75 -7.02
N MET A 583 -7.81 -5.67 -6.10
CA MET A 583 -6.99 -5.93 -4.91
C MET A 583 -5.55 -6.25 -5.30
N PHE A 584 -5.33 -7.20 -6.22
CA PHE A 584 -3.99 -7.54 -6.69
C PHE A 584 -3.23 -6.32 -7.22
N LEU A 585 -3.87 -5.52 -8.08
CA LEU A 585 -3.16 -4.46 -8.78
C LEU A 585 -2.82 -3.28 -7.88
N ASN A 586 -3.71 -2.91 -6.97
CA ASN A 586 -3.41 -1.82 -6.06
C ASN A 586 -2.50 -2.29 -4.91
N PHE A 587 -2.77 -3.46 -4.33
CA PHE A 587 -1.97 -3.98 -3.22
C PHE A 587 -0.52 -4.29 -3.63
N ASP A 588 -0.27 -4.84 -4.83
CA ASP A 588 1.09 -5.02 -5.37
C ASP A 588 1.73 -3.70 -5.87
N GLY A 589 1.01 -2.59 -5.73
CA GLY A 589 1.40 -1.23 -6.09
C GLY A 589 1.28 -0.86 -7.55
N GLY A 590 0.79 -1.79 -8.38
CA GLY A 590 0.51 -1.75 -9.82
C GLY A 590 -0.19 -0.50 -10.33
N HIS A 591 -1.36 -0.25 -9.76
CA HIS A 591 -2.41 0.57 -10.36
C HIS A 591 -3.34 1.14 -9.30
N SER A 592 -3.90 2.32 -9.55
CA SER A 592 -5.04 2.80 -8.76
C SER A 592 -6.31 1.98 -9.02
N ILE A 593 -7.28 2.09 -8.11
CA ILE A 593 -8.59 1.44 -8.29
C ILE A 593 -9.22 1.90 -9.61
N HIS A 594 -9.15 3.21 -9.88
CA HIS A 594 -9.59 3.83 -11.12
C HIS A 594 -9.01 3.15 -12.37
N GLU A 595 -7.70 2.92 -12.42
CA GLU A 595 -7.04 2.34 -13.59
C GLU A 595 -7.50 0.89 -13.88
N ALA A 596 -7.87 0.15 -12.84
CA ALA A 596 -8.47 -1.18 -12.99
C ALA A 596 -9.93 -1.06 -13.49
N LEU A 597 -10.75 -0.23 -12.84
CA LEU A 597 -12.16 -0.02 -13.21
C LEU A 597 -12.32 0.55 -14.61
N TRP A 598 -11.40 1.39 -15.07
CA TRP A 598 -11.40 1.91 -16.43
C TRP A 598 -11.26 0.80 -17.48
N VAL A 599 -10.35 -0.15 -17.28
CA VAL A 599 -10.25 -1.33 -18.15
C VAL A 599 -11.51 -2.19 -18.06
N GLY A 600 -12.07 -2.33 -16.85
CA GLY A 600 -13.34 -3.00 -16.62
C GLY A 600 -14.47 -2.41 -17.46
N GLN A 601 -14.68 -1.10 -17.38
CA GLN A 601 -15.71 -0.38 -18.14
C GLN A 601 -15.56 -0.55 -19.66
N GLU A 602 -14.34 -0.42 -20.18
CA GLU A 602 -14.06 -0.57 -21.61
C GLU A 602 -14.39 -1.99 -22.12
N LEU A 603 -14.10 -3.00 -21.30
CA LEU A 603 -14.26 -4.40 -21.67
C LEU A 603 -15.63 -4.98 -21.33
N ASP A 604 -16.37 -4.40 -20.38
CA ASP A 604 -17.63 -4.96 -19.87
C ASP A 604 -18.65 -5.17 -21.01
N GLY A 605 -18.96 -4.10 -21.75
CA GLY A 605 -19.89 -4.18 -22.87
C GLY A 605 -19.37 -4.99 -24.06
N THR A 606 -18.05 -5.03 -24.26
CA THR A 606 -17.42 -5.74 -25.39
C THR A 606 -17.35 -7.24 -25.15
N LEU A 607 -17.08 -7.66 -23.91
CA LEU A 607 -16.92 -9.05 -23.52
C LEU A 607 -18.20 -9.64 -22.90
N GLY A 608 -19.21 -8.82 -22.62
CA GLY A 608 -20.46 -9.26 -21.98
C GLY A 608 -20.19 -9.82 -20.58
N LEU A 609 -19.34 -9.16 -19.80
CA LEU A 609 -18.92 -9.63 -18.49
C LEU A 609 -19.96 -9.37 -17.40
N ASP A 610 -20.91 -8.47 -17.62
CA ASP A 610 -21.95 -8.11 -16.65
C ASP A 610 -21.34 -7.54 -15.36
N LEU A 611 -20.29 -6.73 -15.51
CA LEU A 611 -19.63 -6.06 -14.39
C LEU A 611 -20.52 -4.94 -13.83
N GLY A 612 -21.44 -4.40 -14.64
CA GLY A 612 -22.22 -3.21 -14.28
C GLY A 612 -21.41 -1.92 -14.38
N LEU A 613 -20.24 -1.97 -15.03
CA LEU A 613 -19.35 -0.82 -15.20
C LEU A 613 -19.57 -0.10 -16.53
N ALA A 614 -20.23 -0.75 -17.49
CA ALA A 614 -20.54 -0.18 -18.80
C ALA A 614 -21.49 1.03 -18.67
N ARG A 615 -20.91 2.23 -18.59
CA ARG A 615 -21.68 3.48 -18.58
C ARG A 615 -22.10 3.90 -19.99
N ALA A 616 -23.39 4.22 -20.12
CA ALA A 616 -23.93 4.97 -21.24
C ALA A 616 -24.41 6.34 -20.75
N LYS A 617 -24.27 7.35 -21.60
CA LYS A 617 -24.92 8.65 -21.43
C LYS A 617 -26.45 8.44 -21.41
N PRO A 618 -27.23 9.42 -20.90
CA PRO A 618 -28.70 9.34 -20.87
C PRO A 618 -29.36 9.08 -22.24
N ASP A 619 -28.67 9.42 -23.33
CA ASP A 619 -29.10 9.17 -24.71
C ASP A 619 -28.76 7.75 -25.23
N GLY A 620 -28.18 6.90 -24.38
CA GLY A 620 -27.76 5.54 -24.70
C GLY A 620 -26.40 5.43 -25.38
N THR A 621 -25.69 6.54 -25.63
CA THR A 621 -24.35 6.50 -26.23
C THR A 621 -23.30 6.12 -25.18
N GLN A 622 -22.31 5.29 -25.56
CA GLN A 622 -21.23 4.94 -24.62
C GLN A 622 -20.40 6.16 -24.24
N ILE A 623 -19.99 6.22 -22.97
CA ILE A 623 -19.00 7.20 -22.52
C ILE A 623 -17.68 6.91 -23.25
N GLU A 624 -17.05 7.94 -23.79
CA GLU A 624 -15.73 7.79 -24.39
C GLU A 624 -14.74 7.37 -23.31
N SER A 625 -13.92 6.35 -23.57
CA SER A 625 -12.94 5.84 -22.61
C SER A 625 -12.00 6.95 -22.11
N SER A 626 -11.75 7.96 -22.95
CA SER A 626 -10.91 9.12 -22.61
C SER A 626 -11.48 10.05 -21.54
N SER A 627 -12.79 9.97 -21.28
CA SER A 627 -13.51 10.76 -20.28
C SER A 627 -14.07 9.90 -19.14
N TYR A 628 -13.66 8.63 -19.04
CA TYR A 628 -14.10 7.78 -17.95
C TYR A 628 -13.45 8.22 -16.65
N VAL A 629 -14.27 8.35 -15.62
CA VAL A 629 -13.91 8.71 -14.25
C VAL A 629 -14.66 7.71 -13.39
N SER A 630 -13.94 6.92 -12.59
CA SER A 630 -14.59 5.97 -11.68
C SER A 630 -15.42 6.71 -10.64
N ASP A 631 -16.51 6.10 -10.20
CA ASP A 631 -17.21 6.55 -9.00
C ASP A 631 -17.16 5.35 -8.05
N LEU A 632 -16.47 5.50 -6.92
CA LEU A 632 -16.32 4.41 -5.96
C LEU A 632 -17.65 4.12 -5.25
N ASN A 633 -18.53 5.10 -5.07
CA ASN A 633 -19.86 4.84 -4.52
C ASN A 633 -20.66 3.96 -5.49
N GLU A 634 -20.71 4.32 -6.77
CA GLU A 634 -21.38 3.47 -7.76
C GLU A 634 -20.78 2.06 -7.83
N PHE A 635 -19.45 1.92 -7.68
CA PHE A 635 -18.80 0.61 -7.67
C PHE A 635 -19.22 -0.23 -6.47
N ILE A 636 -19.36 0.37 -5.29
CA ILE A 636 -19.80 -0.30 -4.07
C ILE A 636 -21.28 -0.69 -4.18
N GLU A 637 -22.14 0.22 -4.68
CA GLU A 637 -23.58 -0.01 -4.91
C GLU A 637 -23.87 -1.23 -5.81
N LEU A 638 -22.93 -1.63 -6.68
CA LEU A 638 -23.06 -2.84 -7.50
C LEU A 638 -23.18 -4.13 -6.68
N TYR A 639 -22.86 -4.08 -5.39
CA TYR A 639 -22.82 -5.18 -4.43
C TYR A 639 -23.81 -5.01 -3.27
N ASP A 640 -24.76 -4.06 -3.37
CA ASP A 640 -25.76 -3.81 -2.33
C ASP A 640 -26.48 -5.09 -1.88
N GLY A 641 -26.52 -5.31 -0.57
CA GLY A 641 -27.17 -6.46 0.05
C GLY A 641 -26.40 -7.79 -0.09
N THR A 642 -25.11 -7.74 -0.43
CA THR A 642 -24.21 -8.90 -0.48
C THR A 642 -23.10 -8.79 0.55
N GLU A 643 -22.46 -9.92 0.88
CA GLU A 643 -21.28 -9.96 1.75
C GLU A 643 -20.11 -9.13 1.17
N THR A 644 -19.93 -9.14 -0.15
CA THR A 644 -18.92 -8.31 -0.82
C THR A 644 -19.22 -6.81 -0.63
N GLY A 645 -20.50 -6.42 -0.67
CA GLY A 645 -20.93 -5.03 -0.40
C GLY A 645 -20.63 -4.60 1.02
N GLU A 646 -20.91 -5.44 2.02
CA GLU A 646 -20.58 -5.17 3.42
C GLU A 646 -19.07 -4.99 3.64
N ALA A 647 -18.24 -5.83 3.00
CA ALA A 647 -16.78 -5.71 3.07
C ALA A 647 -16.26 -4.44 2.39
N LEU A 648 -16.84 -4.06 1.25
CA LEU A 648 -16.50 -2.83 0.53
C LEU A 648 -16.88 -1.57 1.34
N GLU A 649 -18.04 -1.56 1.99
CA GLU A 649 -18.48 -0.47 2.86
C GLU A 649 -17.59 -0.32 4.11
N ARG A 650 -17.22 -1.44 4.74
CA ARG A 650 -16.25 -1.41 5.84
C ARG A 650 -14.89 -0.87 5.39
N ALA A 651 -14.37 -1.37 4.27
CA ALA A 651 -13.09 -0.92 3.71
C ALA A 651 -13.12 0.58 3.36
N LYS A 652 -14.26 1.09 2.88
CA LYS A 652 -14.51 2.52 2.62
C LYS A 652 -14.34 3.37 3.88
N GLU A 653 -15.00 3.02 4.98
CA GLU A 653 -14.90 3.77 6.23
C GLU A 653 -13.48 3.68 6.83
N SER A 654 -12.91 2.48 6.88
CA SER A 654 -11.53 2.22 7.32
C SER A 654 -10.52 3.06 6.52
N ALA A 655 -10.71 3.18 5.21
CA ALA A 655 -9.85 3.96 4.35
C ALA A 655 -9.91 5.47 4.63
N PHE A 656 -11.09 6.01 4.92
CA PHE A 656 -11.23 7.41 5.31
C PHE A 656 -10.54 7.70 6.64
N ASP A 657 -10.79 6.87 7.66
CA ASP A 657 -10.15 7.03 8.96
C ASP A 657 -8.62 7.00 8.84
N ALA A 658 -8.08 6.03 8.10
CA ALA A 658 -6.65 5.94 7.83
C ALA A 658 -6.10 7.15 7.05
N THR A 659 -6.89 7.69 6.11
CA THR A 659 -6.50 8.88 5.33
C THR A 659 -6.43 10.13 6.20
N LEU A 660 -7.39 10.30 7.11
CA LEU A 660 -7.39 11.42 8.06
C LEU A 660 -6.28 11.28 9.10
N ASP A 661 -6.01 10.07 9.58
CA ASP A 661 -4.89 9.81 10.48
C ASP A 661 -3.54 10.08 9.84
N TYR A 662 -3.40 9.73 8.56
CA TYR A 662 -2.24 10.04 7.73
C TYR A 662 -2.11 11.55 7.52
N PHE A 663 -3.21 12.27 7.28
CA PHE A 663 -3.23 13.73 7.20
C PHE A 663 -2.69 14.35 8.49
N ASP A 664 -3.21 13.93 9.64
CA ASP A 664 -2.80 14.46 10.94
C ASP A 664 -1.32 14.21 11.24
N GLU A 665 -0.79 13.05 10.80
CA GLU A 665 0.60 12.69 11.03
C GLU A 665 1.58 13.44 10.12
N HIS A 666 1.25 13.55 8.83
CA HIS A 666 2.23 13.89 7.80
C HIS A 666 2.00 15.25 7.14
N SER A 667 0.80 15.82 7.28
CA SER A 667 0.49 17.12 6.68
C SER A 667 1.16 18.27 7.42
N TYR A 668 1.63 19.27 6.66
CA TYR A 668 2.00 20.57 7.24
C TYR A 668 0.76 21.35 7.73
N ALA A 669 -0.41 21.09 7.13
CA ALA A 669 -1.65 21.78 7.49
C ALA A 669 -2.32 21.20 8.74
N ALA A 670 -1.89 20.03 9.22
CA ALA A 670 -2.44 19.40 10.42
C ALA A 670 -2.21 20.26 11.68
N GLY A 671 -3.23 20.36 12.53
CA GLY A 671 -3.16 21.06 13.82
C GLY A 671 -3.05 22.59 13.75
N LYS A 672 -3.04 23.19 12.56
CA LYS A 672 -3.04 24.65 12.40
C LYS A 672 -4.48 25.15 12.23
N THR A 673 -4.94 26.01 13.14
CA THR A 673 -6.14 26.82 12.87
C THR A 673 -5.86 27.68 11.64
N VAL A 674 -6.74 27.65 10.63
CA VAL A 674 -6.44 28.23 9.32
C VAL A 674 -6.37 29.76 9.45
N GLY A 675 -5.15 30.28 9.29
CA GLY A 675 -4.70 31.62 9.68
C GLY A 675 -3.24 31.63 10.16
N GLU A 676 -2.74 30.50 10.66
CA GLU A 676 -1.33 30.26 11.05
C GLU A 676 -0.56 29.35 10.07
N ALA A 677 -1.27 28.73 9.12
CA ALA A 677 -0.74 27.92 8.03
C ALA A 677 -0.54 28.78 6.79
#